data_AF-A0A7J7NTJ5-F1
#
_entry.id   AF-A0A7J7NTJ5-F1
#
_cell.length_a   1.000
_cell.length_b   1.000
_cell.length_c   1.000
_cell.angle_alpha   90.00
_cell.angle_beta   90.00
_cell.angle_gamma   90.00
#
_symmetry.space_group_name_H-M   'P 1'
#
loop_
_entity.id
_entity.type
_entity.pdbx_description
1 polymer ?
#
loop_
_entity_poly.entity_id
_entity_poly.type
_entity_poly.pdbx_seq_one_letter_code
_entity_poly.pdbx_strand_id
1 'polypeptide(L)'
;MVLGRNAKPDNRRSFSYCPTALLTVLFVLGLVGVWLMTSSSVVPVEETDLSQKAKSNKEEPASFTNSQQFEDIPGDLADDAMKHETTVSILQDENESMTTEKTQNDVDGNQEKKSEMESENKTTDETEIETESETETQTETDESNAKGRESKSEARENKTFDGAEFGESFNDNMTADQSKNQVSNKIFPDVSKSEILKEMTTQNGAWSTQATESENEKETQQSSKTRNVYIWKVCDVTAGPDYIPCLDNLEAIRKLPTTKHYEHRERHCLDEGPTCLVPLPAGYKRSIEWPKSREKIWYYNVPHTKLAEIKGHQNWVKVSGEYLTFPGGGTQFKHGALHYIDFIEEAVPDLAWGKQTRVILDVGCGVASFGGYLFERDVLAMSFAPKDEHEAQVQFALERGIPAISAVMGTKRLPFPGRVFDVVHCARCRVPWHIEGGKLLLELNRVLRPGGYFVWSATPIYKKLEEDVEIWKAMSALTKMMCWEVVVIKKDTVNRVGVAVYRKPSSNKCYENRRKDEPPLCKKSDDPNAAWNVLLQACMHKVPAEESERGFRWPEQWPARVENPPYWLKSNQVGVYGKSAPADFKEDYEHWKHVVSNSYLNGMGINWSSVRNVMDMRSVYGGFAAALKDMKLWVMNVVTTDSPDTLPIIYERGLFGIYHDWCESFSTYPRSYDLLHADHLFSKLKNRCNLQAVIAEVDRILRPDGKLIVRDNIATVNEVENMVKSLHWEMRLTYYKDNEGLLYVQKTLWRPAEAETIAAAIG
;
A
#
# COMPACT_ATOMS: atom_id res chain seq x y z
N MET A 1 74.84 -12.74 -18.02
CA MET A 1 75.56 -13.70 -18.88
C MET A 1 74.86 -15.05 -18.84
N VAL A 2 74.91 -15.84 -19.93
CA VAL A 2 74.93 -17.33 -19.97
C VAL A 2 73.84 -18.07 -19.11
N LEU A 3 72.74 -18.57 -19.70
CA LEU A 3 72.56 -19.95 -20.24
C LEU A 3 72.77 -21.06 -19.17
N GLY A 4 71.95 -22.11 -19.01
CA GLY A 4 70.77 -22.65 -19.72
C GLY A 4 70.14 -23.76 -18.83
N ARG A 5 69.41 -24.79 -19.29
CA ARG A 5 69.11 -25.29 -20.66
C ARG A 5 67.89 -26.24 -20.58
N ASN A 6 67.11 -26.37 -21.67
CA ASN A 6 65.92 -27.25 -21.73
C ASN A 6 66.26 -28.74 -21.92
N ALA A 7 65.36 -29.64 -21.47
CA ALA A 7 65.01 -30.87 -22.21
C ALA A 7 63.67 -31.50 -21.75
N LYS A 8 62.83 -31.87 -22.71
CA LYS A 8 61.73 -32.87 -22.62
C LYS A 8 62.03 -33.92 -23.71
N PRO A 9 61.62 -35.20 -23.58
CA PRO A 9 60.36 -35.59 -24.21
C PRO A 9 59.58 -36.71 -23.48
N ASP A 10 58.40 -37.04 -23.99
CA ASP A 10 57.46 -38.02 -23.43
C ASP A 10 57.71 -39.46 -23.91
N ASN A 11 57.26 -40.48 -23.15
CA ASN A 11 56.42 -41.54 -23.72
C ASN A 11 55.51 -42.24 -22.68
N ARG A 12 54.69 -43.19 -23.14
CA ARG A 12 53.38 -43.58 -22.55
C ARG A 12 53.34 -44.94 -21.82
N ARG A 13 52.42 -45.00 -20.85
CA ARG A 13 51.54 -46.13 -20.43
C ARG A 13 52.16 -47.38 -19.76
N SER A 14 51.82 -47.56 -18.48
CA SER A 14 51.33 -48.83 -17.91
C SER A 14 50.42 -48.60 -16.69
N PHE A 15 49.57 -49.56 -16.36
CA PHE A 15 48.44 -49.50 -15.39
C PHE A 15 48.82 -49.30 -13.91
N SER A 16 47.90 -48.75 -13.09
CA SER A 16 47.23 -49.51 -12.01
C SER A 16 46.08 -48.73 -11.28
N TYR A 17 45.26 -49.49 -10.54
CA TYR A 17 44.23 -49.11 -9.54
C TYR A 17 42.80 -48.76 -10.00
N CYS A 18 41.84 -49.02 -9.10
CA CYS A 18 40.49 -49.51 -9.39
C CYS A 18 39.40 -48.72 -8.60
N PRO A 19 38.17 -48.52 -9.12
CA PRO A 19 37.20 -47.58 -8.53
C PRO A 19 36.18 -48.21 -7.58
N THR A 20 35.96 -47.60 -6.42
CA THR A 20 34.91 -47.97 -5.44
C THR A 20 33.66 -47.08 -5.48
N ALA A 21 33.64 -46.04 -6.33
CA ALA A 21 32.62 -44.99 -6.30
C ALA A 21 31.29 -45.30 -7.02
N LEU A 22 31.18 -46.42 -7.77
CA LEU A 22 30.04 -46.65 -8.68
C LEU A 22 28.91 -47.52 -8.09
N LEU A 23 29.15 -48.24 -6.99
CA LEU A 23 28.19 -49.23 -6.44
C LEU A 23 27.19 -48.64 -5.43
N THR A 24 27.48 -47.50 -4.81
CA THR A 24 26.59 -46.84 -3.85
C THR A 24 25.41 -46.12 -4.52
N VAL A 25 25.59 -45.59 -5.73
CA VAL A 25 24.57 -44.82 -6.46
C VAL A 25 23.38 -45.70 -6.89
N LEU A 26 23.63 -46.96 -7.26
CA LEU A 26 22.60 -47.88 -7.71
C LEU A 26 21.67 -48.38 -6.58
N PHE A 27 22.17 -48.48 -5.35
CA PHE A 27 21.36 -48.97 -4.22
C PHE A 27 20.32 -47.96 -3.73
N VAL A 28 20.59 -46.65 -3.87
CA VAL A 28 19.67 -45.57 -3.46
C VAL A 28 18.50 -45.45 -4.45
N LEU A 29 18.77 -45.56 -5.75
CA LEU A 29 17.73 -45.49 -6.79
C LEU A 29 16.74 -46.66 -6.73
N GLY A 30 17.18 -47.84 -6.26
CA GLY A 30 16.33 -49.03 -6.15
C GLY A 30 15.18 -48.91 -5.13
N LEU A 31 15.38 -48.18 -4.03
CA LEU A 31 14.37 -48.09 -2.96
C LEU A 31 13.25 -47.07 -3.25
N VAL A 32 13.55 -45.99 -3.98
CA VAL A 32 12.54 -44.97 -4.35
C VAL A 32 11.53 -45.52 -5.36
N GLY A 33 11.98 -46.36 -6.30
CA GLY A 33 11.12 -46.94 -7.34
C GLY A 33 10.05 -47.91 -6.83
N VAL A 34 10.27 -48.56 -5.67
CA VAL A 34 9.32 -49.54 -5.11
C VAL A 34 8.17 -48.86 -4.37
N TRP A 35 8.41 -47.72 -3.71
CA TRP A 35 7.38 -47.04 -2.91
C TRP A 35 6.30 -46.35 -3.76
N LEU A 36 6.62 -46.00 -5.01
CA LEU A 36 5.69 -45.35 -5.95
C LEU A 36 4.70 -46.30 -6.64
N MET A 37 4.73 -47.60 -6.36
CA MET A 37 3.90 -48.62 -7.02
C MET A 37 2.83 -49.28 -6.11
N THR A 38 2.68 -48.84 -4.86
CA THR A 38 1.75 -49.49 -3.89
C THR A 38 0.85 -48.50 -3.14
N SER A 39 -0.06 -47.84 -3.85
CA SER A 39 -1.12 -47.00 -3.28
C SER A 39 -2.38 -46.98 -4.17
N SER A 40 -2.93 -48.17 -4.45
CA SER A 40 -4.01 -48.37 -5.40
C SER A 40 -5.41 -47.99 -4.89
N SER A 41 -6.16 -47.32 -5.75
CA SER A 41 -7.59 -47.52 -6.06
C SER A 41 -8.51 -48.13 -4.99
N VAL A 42 -9.48 -47.33 -4.50
CA VAL A 42 -10.73 -47.83 -3.89
C VAL A 42 -11.86 -47.73 -4.92
N VAL A 43 -12.62 -48.81 -5.06
CA VAL A 43 -13.73 -48.95 -6.03
C VAL A 43 -15.05 -48.55 -5.37
N PRO A 44 -15.92 -47.75 -5.99
CA PRO A 44 -17.31 -47.60 -5.57
C PRO A 44 -18.10 -48.87 -5.98
N VAL A 45 -18.84 -49.45 -5.03
CA VAL A 45 -19.66 -50.64 -5.27
C VAL A 45 -20.94 -50.26 -6.02
N GLU A 46 -21.34 -51.14 -6.93
CA GLU A 46 -22.58 -51.07 -7.71
C GLU A 46 -23.77 -51.50 -6.82
N GLU A 47 -24.72 -50.60 -6.57
CA GLU A 47 -26.06 -50.97 -6.06
C GLU A 47 -27.08 -51.03 -7.21
N THR A 48 -28.06 -51.93 -7.07
CA THR A 48 -28.84 -52.46 -8.19
C THR A 48 -29.93 -51.51 -8.71
N ASP A 49 -29.99 -51.35 -10.04
CA ASP A 49 -31.10 -50.69 -10.74
C ASP A 49 -32.43 -51.46 -10.60
N LEU A 50 -33.54 -50.72 -10.48
CA LEU A 50 -34.90 -51.24 -10.50
C LEU A 50 -35.83 -50.43 -11.42
N SER A 51 -35.68 -50.68 -12.72
CA SER A 51 -36.81 -50.87 -13.65
C SER A 51 -37.55 -49.62 -14.21
N GLN A 52 -37.14 -49.27 -15.43
CA GLN A 52 -37.97 -49.13 -16.66
C GLN A 52 -38.37 -47.74 -17.24
N LYS A 53 -37.83 -47.52 -18.45
CA LYS A 53 -38.50 -47.03 -19.69
C LYS A 53 -39.02 -45.58 -19.79
N ALA A 54 -38.28 -44.78 -20.56
CA ALA A 54 -38.84 -43.99 -21.66
C ALA A 54 -37.92 -44.10 -22.90
N LYS A 55 -38.46 -43.90 -24.12
CA LYS A 55 -37.82 -44.32 -25.38
C LYS A 55 -36.84 -43.31 -25.98
N SER A 56 -35.79 -43.88 -26.58
CA SER A 56 -35.03 -43.37 -27.74
C SER A 56 -35.83 -42.51 -28.72
N ASN A 57 -35.17 -41.48 -29.27
CA ASN A 57 -35.01 -41.34 -30.72
C ASN A 57 -33.61 -40.80 -31.08
N LYS A 58 -33.11 -41.17 -32.26
CA LYS A 58 -31.86 -40.66 -32.85
C LYS A 58 -32.18 -39.66 -33.96
N GLU A 59 -31.36 -38.64 -34.11
CA GLU A 59 -31.11 -37.96 -35.39
C GLU A 59 -29.66 -37.45 -35.41
N GLU A 60 -29.08 -37.33 -36.60
CA GLU A 60 -27.66 -37.00 -36.85
C GLU A 60 -27.57 -36.26 -38.21
N PRO A 61 -26.49 -35.52 -38.49
CA PRO A 61 -26.24 -34.17 -38.00
C PRO A 61 -26.55 -33.09 -39.08
N ALA A 62 -27.11 -31.96 -38.67
CA ALA A 62 -27.28 -30.80 -39.55
C ALA A 62 -26.11 -29.80 -39.41
N SER A 63 -25.50 -29.40 -40.53
CA SER A 63 -24.40 -28.42 -40.54
C SER A 63 -24.91 -26.99 -40.36
N PHE A 64 -24.42 -26.28 -39.34
CA PHE A 64 -24.62 -24.83 -39.21
C PHE A 64 -23.32 -24.07 -39.00
N THR A 65 -22.78 -23.55 -40.10
CA THR A 65 -21.94 -22.35 -40.06
C THR A 65 -22.80 -21.13 -39.78
N ASN A 66 -22.75 -20.60 -38.55
CA ASN A 66 -22.66 -19.14 -38.39
C ASN A 66 -22.00 -18.75 -37.06
N SER A 67 -21.33 -17.60 -37.04
CA SER A 67 -20.67 -17.06 -35.85
C SER A 67 -21.66 -16.27 -35.00
N GLN A 68 -22.07 -16.82 -33.85
CA GLN A 68 -22.70 -15.99 -32.81
C GLN A 68 -21.65 -15.15 -32.09
N GLN A 69 -21.56 -13.91 -32.54
CA GLN A 69 -20.89 -12.80 -31.87
C GLN A 69 -21.62 -12.52 -30.55
N PHE A 70 -20.96 -12.73 -29.42
CA PHE A 70 -21.52 -12.37 -28.11
C PHE A 70 -21.49 -10.85 -27.92
N GLU A 71 -22.67 -10.23 -27.90
CA GLU A 71 -22.85 -8.82 -27.59
C GLU A 71 -22.92 -8.63 -26.06
N ASP A 72 -22.00 -7.84 -25.50
CA ASP A 72 -22.15 -7.29 -24.14
C ASP A 72 -23.30 -6.27 -24.20
N ILE A 73 -24.38 -6.45 -23.44
CA ILE A 73 -25.50 -5.49 -23.39
C ILE A 73 -24.99 -4.13 -22.87
N PRO A 74 -25.20 -3.02 -23.59
CA PRO A 74 -24.80 -1.68 -23.14
C PRO A 74 -25.79 -1.15 -22.09
N GLY A 75 -25.64 -1.60 -20.83
CA GLY A 75 -26.47 -1.19 -19.70
C GLY A 75 -25.72 -0.79 -18.42
N ASP A 76 -24.39 -0.96 -18.36
CA ASP A 76 -23.55 -0.52 -17.23
C ASP A 76 -22.82 0.80 -17.57
N LEU A 77 -23.57 1.84 -17.90
CA LEU A 77 -23.09 3.22 -17.95
C LEU A 77 -23.52 3.93 -16.67
N ALA A 78 -22.56 4.56 -15.98
CA ALA A 78 -22.87 5.62 -15.03
C ALA A 78 -22.97 6.93 -15.84
N ASP A 79 -24.12 7.59 -15.80
CA ASP A 79 -24.43 8.76 -16.64
C ASP A 79 -23.44 9.92 -16.45
N ASP A 80 -22.79 10.02 -15.28
CA ASP A 80 -21.84 11.08 -14.91
C ASP A 80 -20.63 11.21 -15.84
N ALA A 81 -20.33 10.19 -16.67
CA ALA A 81 -19.26 10.23 -17.66
C ALA A 81 -19.69 10.73 -19.06
N MET A 82 -21.00 10.76 -19.36
CA MET A 82 -21.52 11.01 -20.73
C MET A 82 -22.21 12.37 -20.89
N LYS A 83 -21.45 13.46 -20.67
CA LYS A 83 -21.81 14.80 -21.19
C LYS A 83 -20.64 15.50 -21.88
N HIS A 84 -20.49 15.17 -23.16
CA HIS A 84 -19.83 16.00 -24.15
C HIS A 84 -20.71 16.06 -25.40
N GLU A 85 -21.30 17.23 -25.70
CA GLU A 85 -21.38 17.65 -27.10
C GLU A 85 -21.46 19.18 -27.25
N THR A 86 -21.08 19.63 -28.44
CA THR A 86 -20.96 21.02 -28.87
C THR A 86 -22.33 21.59 -29.22
N THR A 87 -22.57 22.89 -28.97
CA THR A 87 -23.73 23.59 -29.56
C THR A 87 -23.30 24.91 -30.17
N VAL A 88 -23.45 25.04 -31.49
CA VAL A 88 -23.41 26.32 -32.21
C VAL A 88 -24.63 26.38 -33.13
N SER A 89 -25.55 27.28 -32.78
CA SER A 89 -26.67 27.85 -33.55
C SER A 89 -27.14 27.18 -34.85
N ILE A 90 -28.44 26.85 -34.90
CA ILE A 90 -29.43 27.36 -35.88
C ILE A 90 -30.79 27.37 -35.18
N LEU A 91 -31.57 28.46 -35.32
CA LEU A 91 -32.94 28.57 -34.82
C LEU A 91 -33.79 29.44 -35.76
N GLN A 92 -34.70 28.79 -36.48
CA GLN A 92 -35.92 29.29 -37.15
C GLN A 92 -36.83 28.04 -37.32
N ASP A 93 -38.15 28.08 -37.24
CA ASP A 93 -39.06 29.21 -37.01
C ASP A 93 -40.43 28.72 -36.46
N GLU A 94 -41.24 29.65 -35.93
CA GLU A 94 -42.72 29.57 -35.82
C GLU A 94 -43.37 28.46 -34.94
N ASN A 95 -44.58 28.61 -34.35
CA ASN A 95 -45.49 29.77 -34.16
C ASN A 95 -46.41 29.55 -32.94
N GLU A 96 -46.85 30.61 -32.25
CA GLU A 96 -48.26 30.91 -31.88
C GLU A 96 -48.39 32.01 -30.80
N SER A 97 -49.10 33.11 -31.13
CA SER A 97 -50.05 33.93 -30.33
C SER A 97 -49.74 34.36 -28.86
N MET A 98 -50.17 35.52 -28.33
CA MET A 98 -51.01 36.61 -28.85
C MET A 98 -50.88 37.83 -27.93
N THR A 99 -50.66 39.06 -28.45
CA THR A 99 -51.36 40.33 -28.08
C THR A 99 -50.76 41.56 -28.79
N THR A 100 -51.63 42.53 -29.11
CA THR A 100 -51.38 43.90 -29.61
C THR A 100 -50.63 44.78 -28.59
N GLU A 101 -50.03 45.95 -28.89
CA GLU A 101 -50.25 47.03 -29.89
C GLU A 101 -48.88 47.51 -30.48
N LYS A 102 -48.73 47.94 -31.75
CA LYS A 102 -49.06 49.24 -32.39
C LYS A 102 -48.56 50.50 -31.61
N THR A 103 -47.85 51.49 -32.18
CA THR A 103 -47.37 51.71 -33.57
C THR A 103 -46.29 52.82 -33.69
N GLN A 104 -45.39 52.67 -34.69
CA GLN A 104 -44.84 53.72 -35.60
C GLN A 104 -43.74 54.76 -35.20
N ASN A 105 -42.75 54.86 -36.12
CA ASN A 105 -42.09 56.06 -36.69
C ASN A 105 -41.15 56.90 -35.78
N ASP A 106 -40.10 57.61 -36.26
CA ASP A 106 -39.39 57.68 -37.57
C ASP A 106 -38.09 58.52 -37.41
N VAL A 107 -37.08 58.34 -38.30
CA VAL A 107 -36.19 59.39 -38.93
C VAL A 107 -35.34 60.32 -37.99
N ASP A 108 -34.11 60.80 -38.24
CA ASP A 108 -33.08 60.76 -39.30
C ASP A 108 -31.67 60.91 -38.66
N GLY A 109 -30.59 61.05 -39.45
CA GLY A 109 -29.41 61.84 -39.04
C GLY A 109 -28.04 61.27 -39.45
N ASN A 110 -27.13 62.14 -39.94
CA ASN A 110 -25.85 61.74 -40.55
C ASN A 110 -24.73 62.81 -40.35
N GLN A 111 -23.45 62.41 -40.50
CA GLN A 111 -22.24 63.26 -40.65
C GLN A 111 -21.80 64.16 -39.46
N GLU A 112 -20.58 64.71 -39.38
CA GLU A 112 -19.22 64.13 -39.57
C GLU A 112 -18.12 65.02 -38.91
N LYS A 113 -17.10 64.40 -38.27
CA LYS A 113 -15.68 64.83 -38.05
C LYS A 113 -15.26 66.28 -37.64
N LYS A 114 -14.40 66.33 -36.58
CA LYS A 114 -13.23 67.26 -36.33
C LYS A 114 -13.51 68.75 -35.97
N SER A 115 -12.65 69.49 -35.25
CA SER A 115 -11.50 69.21 -34.33
C SER A 115 -11.03 70.48 -33.54
N GLU A 116 -10.14 70.33 -32.53
CA GLU A 116 -9.36 71.38 -31.79
C GLU A 116 -10.14 72.25 -30.75
N MET A 117 -9.80 72.20 -29.43
CA MET A 117 -8.88 73.07 -28.62
C MET A 117 -9.41 74.52 -28.37
N GLU A 118 -9.43 75.14 -27.18
CA GLU A 118 -8.93 74.93 -25.78
C GLU A 118 -9.74 75.86 -24.79
N SER A 119 -9.68 75.87 -23.44
CA SER A 119 -9.29 74.92 -22.36
C SER A 119 -9.78 75.38 -20.94
N GLU A 120 -8.87 75.83 -20.04
CA GLU A 120 -9.00 76.34 -18.64
C GLU A 120 -9.82 75.59 -17.54
N ASN A 121 -9.07 75.01 -16.57
CA ASN A 121 -9.32 74.95 -15.08
C ASN A 121 -10.59 74.25 -14.50
N LYS A 122 -10.54 73.42 -13.44
CA LYS A 122 -9.43 73.04 -12.52
C LYS A 122 -9.62 71.64 -11.88
N THR A 123 -8.58 71.13 -11.22
CA THR A 123 -8.34 69.72 -10.85
C THR A 123 -8.81 69.25 -9.47
N THR A 124 -8.95 67.92 -9.32
CA THR A 124 -8.13 67.10 -8.39
C THR A 124 -8.05 65.66 -8.90
N ASP A 125 -6.95 64.96 -8.59
CA ASP A 125 -6.47 63.77 -9.32
C ASP A 125 -6.28 62.53 -8.41
N GLU A 126 -5.98 61.38 -9.03
CA GLU A 126 -5.34 60.22 -8.39
C GLU A 126 -3.87 60.12 -8.91
N THR A 127 -3.18 59.04 -9.31
CA THR A 127 -3.47 57.59 -9.45
C THR A 127 -2.15 56.79 -9.48
N GLU A 128 -2.23 55.49 -9.16
CA GLU A 128 -1.36 54.42 -9.71
C GLU A 128 0.16 54.36 -9.38
N ILE A 129 0.79 53.34 -9.98
CA ILE A 129 2.07 52.69 -9.63
C ILE A 129 2.81 52.39 -10.94
N GLU A 130 4.13 52.62 -11.02
CA GLU A 130 4.98 52.14 -12.12
C GLU A 130 6.21 51.35 -11.62
N THR A 131 6.97 50.78 -12.56
CA THR A 131 7.85 49.63 -12.39
C THR A 131 9.33 49.87 -12.76
N GLU A 132 10.15 48.84 -12.48
CA GLU A 132 11.44 48.49 -13.12
C GLU A 132 12.79 49.02 -12.59
N SER A 133 13.76 48.12 -12.77
CA SER A 133 15.22 48.30 -12.89
C SER A 133 16.10 48.34 -11.62
N GLU A 134 17.39 48.05 -11.85
CA GLU A 134 18.29 47.39 -10.89
C GLU A 134 19.41 48.32 -10.34
N THR A 135 20.07 47.82 -9.28
CA THR A 135 21.49 48.01 -8.90
C THR A 135 21.99 49.23 -8.09
N GLU A 136 23.03 48.90 -7.31
CA GLU A 136 24.09 49.71 -6.68
C GLU A 136 23.84 50.59 -5.43
N THR A 137 24.02 49.94 -4.27
CA THR A 137 24.99 50.24 -3.17
C THR A 137 25.30 51.66 -2.65
N GLN A 138 25.42 51.75 -1.31
CA GLN A 138 26.09 52.79 -0.49
C GLN A 138 25.36 54.15 -0.37
N THR A 139 25.42 54.90 0.75
CA THR A 139 25.73 54.66 2.19
C THR A 139 25.30 55.91 2.97
N GLU A 140 24.83 55.75 4.23
CA GLU A 140 24.90 56.77 5.32
C GLU A 140 24.14 58.11 5.06
N THR A 141 23.70 58.94 6.02
CA THR A 141 23.63 58.98 7.50
C THR A 141 22.31 59.74 7.87
N ASP A 142 21.87 60.05 9.10
CA ASP A 142 22.54 60.19 10.40
C ASP A 142 21.60 60.00 11.62
N GLU A 143 22.17 60.13 12.83
CA GLU A 143 21.57 60.02 14.17
C GLU A 143 20.33 60.95 14.45
N SER A 144 19.53 60.82 15.52
CA SER A 144 19.92 60.61 16.93
C SER A 144 18.76 60.41 17.93
N ASN A 145 18.99 59.55 18.95
CA ASN A 145 18.91 59.84 20.41
C ASN A 145 18.55 58.61 21.28
N ALA A 146 19.48 58.18 22.15
CA ALA A 146 19.21 57.86 23.56
C ALA A 146 20.52 57.58 24.36
N LYS A 147 20.59 58.09 25.59
CA LYS A 147 21.58 57.70 26.64
C LYS A 147 20.78 57.08 27.81
N GLY A 148 21.27 56.16 28.64
CA GLY A 148 22.58 55.52 28.73
C GLY A 148 22.95 55.20 30.20
N ARG A 149 23.94 54.31 30.41
CA ARG A 149 24.50 53.84 31.72
C ARG A 149 23.64 52.83 32.50
N GLU A 150 24.17 51.91 33.33
CA GLU A 150 25.49 51.26 33.54
C GLU A 150 25.28 50.09 34.53
N SER A 151 26.20 49.15 34.80
CA SER A 151 27.08 48.31 33.96
C SER A 151 27.83 47.31 34.89
N LYS A 152 28.27 46.15 34.39
CA LYS A 152 29.61 45.55 34.68
C LYS A 152 29.85 44.19 34.03
N SER A 153 31.11 43.92 33.70
CA SER A 153 31.68 42.63 33.32
C SER A 153 33.16 42.62 33.69
N GLU A 154 33.69 41.50 34.19
CA GLU A 154 35.10 41.34 34.58
C GLU A 154 35.58 39.98 34.08
N ALA A 155 36.78 39.92 33.48
CA ALA A 155 37.08 38.97 32.39
C ALA A 155 38.53 38.47 32.36
N ARG A 156 38.80 37.35 31.67
CA ARG A 156 40.17 36.88 31.38
C ARG A 156 40.29 35.86 30.23
N GLU A 157 41.26 36.09 29.37
CA GLU A 157 41.96 35.08 28.55
C GLU A 157 43.40 34.87 29.10
N ASN A 158 44.11 33.82 28.66
CA ASN A 158 45.45 33.98 28.04
C ASN A 158 46.05 32.64 27.49
N LYS A 159 46.52 32.73 26.23
CA LYS A 159 47.71 32.08 25.62
C LYS A 159 47.78 30.58 25.28
N THR A 160 48.36 30.37 24.10
CA THR A 160 48.84 29.13 23.46
C THR A 160 50.36 28.94 23.65
N PHE A 161 50.87 27.76 23.29
CA PHE A 161 52.27 27.56 22.84
C PHE A 161 52.41 26.29 21.98
N ASP A 162 53.32 26.29 21.01
CA ASP A 162 53.57 25.20 20.06
C ASP A 162 54.78 24.31 20.43
N GLY A 163 54.91 23.12 19.81
CA GLY A 163 56.10 22.25 19.87
C GLY A 163 55.84 20.83 19.34
N ALA A 164 56.83 20.17 18.70
CA ALA A 164 56.60 18.93 17.95
C ALA A 164 57.75 17.89 17.94
N GLU A 165 57.37 16.65 17.62
CA GLU A 165 58.10 15.59 16.86
C GLU A 165 59.14 14.65 17.54
N PHE A 166 59.27 13.43 16.97
CA PHE A 166 60.11 12.26 17.32
C PHE A 166 59.92 11.65 18.73
N GLY A 167 60.04 10.33 19.00
CA GLY A 167 60.30 9.09 18.22
C GLY A 167 60.36 7.89 19.21
N GLU A 168 60.40 6.59 18.89
CA GLU A 168 60.39 5.82 17.61
C GLU A 168 59.59 4.49 17.81
N SER A 169 60.07 3.30 17.35
CA SER A 169 59.37 2.00 17.47
C SER A 169 60.30 0.78 17.66
N PHE A 170 59.85 -0.31 18.29
CA PHE A 170 60.44 -1.66 18.17
C PHE A 170 59.46 -2.81 18.56
N ASN A 171 59.67 -4.00 17.97
CA ASN A 171 58.91 -5.26 18.19
C ASN A 171 59.52 -6.09 19.38
N ASP A 172 59.11 -7.32 19.78
CA ASP A 172 58.64 -8.47 18.98
C ASP A 172 58.10 -9.71 19.77
N ASN A 173 57.32 -10.55 19.06
CA ASN A 173 57.06 -12.02 19.16
C ASN A 173 56.65 -12.83 20.45
N MET A 174 55.52 -13.57 20.30
CA MET A 174 55.13 -15.00 20.62
C MET A 174 55.79 -15.82 21.79
N THR A 175 55.20 -16.84 22.45
CA THR A 175 54.38 -18.02 22.01
C THR A 175 53.62 -18.78 23.16
N ALA A 176 52.45 -19.41 22.86
CA ALA A 176 51.87 -20.68 23.41
C ALA A 176 51.59 -20.86 24.95
N ASP A 177 50.76 -21.78 25.49
CA ASP A 177 49.86 -22.85 24.95
C ASP A 177 48.71 -23.23 25.95
N GLN A 178 47.68 -23.99 25.50
CA GLN A 178 46.73 -24.89 26.24
C GLN A 178 45.90 -24.34 27.47
N SER A 179 44.59 -24.54 27.63
CA SER A 179 43.77 -25.75 27.34
C SER A 179 42.22 -25.60 27.48
N LYS A 180 41.50 -26.39 26.65
CA LYS A 180 40.20 -27.09 26.81
C LYS A 180 38.86 -26.43 27.32
N ASN A 181 37.86 -26.60 26.44
CA ASN A 181 36.45 -27.03 26.65
C ASN A 181 35.27 -26.01 26.74
N GLN A 182 34.45 -26.08 25.68
CA GLN A 182 32.99 -25.90 25.53
C GLN A 182 32.11 -25.50 26.74
N VAL A 183 31.21 -24.51 26.52
CA VAL A 183 29.76 -24.71 26.31
C VAL A 183 29.11 -23.44 25.70
N SER A 184 27.86 -23.53 25.24
CA SER A 184 27.13 -22.56 24.39
C SER A 184 26.89 -21.15 24.96
N ASN A 185 27.05 -20.14 24.11
CA ASN A 185 26.54 -18.77 24.32
C ASN A 185 25.16 -18.55 23.66
N LYS A 186 24.27 -17.83 24.34
CA LYS A 186 23.11 -17.10 23.76
C LYS A 186 22.87 -15.81 24.55
N ILE A 187 23.41 -14.69 24.07
CA ILE A 187 23.18 -13.33 24.58
C ILE A 187 23.15 -12.37 23.39
N PHE A 188 22.24 -11.39 23.38
CA PHE A 188 22.34 -10.18 22.56
C PHE A 188 22.76 -8.99 23.48
N PRO A 189 23.72 -8.14 23.07
CA PRO A 189 24.21 -6.98 23.85
C PRO A 189 23.59 -5.66 23.33
N ASP A 190 23.81 -4.47 23.90
CA ASP A 190 24.63 -4.03 25.05
C ASP A 190 24.09 -2.73 25.65
N VAL A 191 24.14 -2.57 26.99
CA VAL A 191 24.49 -1.30 27.66
C VAL A 191 25.22 -1.62 28.98
N SER A 192 26.40 -1.03 29.19
CA SER A 192 27.15 -0.94 30.47
C SER A 192 27.28 -2.22 31.33
N LYS A 193 28.26 -3.08 31.00
CA LYS A 193 28.61 -4.31 31.74
C LYS A 193 29.28 -4.14 33.13
N SER A 194 29.01 -3.07 33.88
CA SER A 194 29.84 -2.71 35.05
C SER A 194 29.43 -3.33 36.40
N GLU A 195 28.19 -3.80 36.57
CA GLU A 195 27.65 -4.07 37.93
C GLU A 195 27.17 -5.51 38.18
N ILE A 196 26.95 -6.31 37.13
CA ILE A 196 26.39 -7.68 37.24
C ILE A 196 27.47 -8.73 37.60
N LEU A 197 28.27 -8.45 38.63
CA LEU A 197 29.37 -9.31 39.10
C LEU A 197 29.33 -9.63 40.60
N LYS A 198 28.28 -9.23 41.33
CA LYS A 198 28.19 -9.41 42.80
C LYS A 198 27.09 -10.34 43.34
N GLU A 199 26.02 -10.62 42.59
CA GLU A 199 24.83 -11.29 43.17
C GLU A 199 24.32 -12.53 42.39
N MET A 200 25.22 -13.34 41.83
CA MET A 200 24.87 -14.69 41.31
C MET A 200 24.98 -15.80 42.36
N THR A 201 24.60 -15.52 43.61
CA THR A 201 24.56 -16.52 44.70
C THR A 201 23.37 -16.33 45.65
N THR A 202 22.16 -16.72 45.22
CA THR A 202 21.33 -17.75 45.93
C THR A 202 20.04 -18.13 45.18
N GLN A 203 19.92 -19.45 44.90
CA GLN A 203 18.73 -20.32 44.93
C GLN A 203 17.44 -20.02 44.12
N ASN A 204 16.81 -21.11 43.67
CA ASN A 204 15.45 -21.16 43.11
C ASN A 204 14.40 -21.20 44.24
N GLY A 205 13.21 -20.59 44.07
CA GLY A 205 12.11 -20.85 45.00
C GLY A 205 10.77 -20.15 44.74
N ALA A 206 9.71 -20.96 44.69
CA ALA A 206 8.30 -20.68 45.01
C ALA A 206 7.44 -19.73 44.13
N TRP A 207 6.12 -20.00 44.20
CA TRP A 207 5.02 -19.20 43.65
C TRP A 207 4.77 -17.95 44.52
N SER A 208 4.16 -16.90 43.95
CA SER A 208 3.71 -15.72 44.70
C SER A 208 2.65 -16.06 45.76
N THR A 209 2.52 -15.21 46.78
CA THR A 209 1.56 -15.39 47.89
C THR A 209 0.58 -14.21 47.97
N GLN A 210 -0.57 -14.42 48.63
CA GLN A 210 -1.67 -13.45 48.72
C GLN A 210 -1.28 -12.06 49.29
N ALA A 211 -0.15 -11.94 49.98
CA ALA A 211 0.39 -10.65 50.41
C ALA A 211 0.74 -9.74 49.21
N THR A 212 1.35 -10.31 48.16
CA THR A 212 1.75 -9.57 46.95
C THR A 212 0.53 -9.15 46.11
N GLU A 213 -0.55 -9.94 46.13
CA GLU A 213 -1.83 -9.53 45.54
C GLU A 213 -2.46 -8.37 46.35
N SER A 214 -2.40 -8.43 47.68
CA SER A 214 -2.95 -7.38 48.57
C SER A 214 -2.24 -6.02 48.46
N GLU A 215 -0.95 -5.98 48.12
CA GLU A 215 -0.24 -4.71 47.89
C GLU A 215 -0.55 -4.13 46.51
N ASN A 216 -0.60 -4.96 45.46
CA ASN A 216 -1.08 -4.54 44.14
C ASN A 216 -2.53 -4.00 44.19
N GLU A 217 -3.42 -4.62 44.97
CA GLU A 217 -4.78 -4.10 45.17
C GLU A 217 -4.80 -2.72 45.86
N LYS A 218 -3.89 -2.46 46.82
CA LYS A 218 -3.84 -1.19 47.56
C LYS A 218 -3.35 -0.03 46.68
N GLU A 219 -2.32 -0.25 45.87
CA GLU A 219 -1.88 0.78 44.90
C GLU A 219 -2.96 1.03 43.84
N THR A 220 -3.60 -0.04 43.34
CA THR A 220 -4.74 0.06 42.42
C THR A 220 -5.91 0.87 43.01
N GLN A 221 -6.19 0.72 44.32
CA GLN A 221 -7.26 1.46 45.01
C GLN A 221 -6.94 2.93 45.32
N GLN A 222 -5.66 3.34 45.36
CA GLN A 222 -5.30 4.76 45.49
C GLN A 222 -5.26 5.49 44.13
N SER A 223 -4.96 4.79 43.04
CA SER A 223 -5.07 5.34 41.68
C SER A 223 -6.52 5.58 41.23
N SER A 224 -7.48 4.81 41.73
CA SER A 224 -8.85 4.72 41.19
C SER A 224 -9.80 5.88 41.51
N LYS A 225 -9.35 7.14 41.50
CA LYS A 225 -10.21 8.33 41.72
C LYS A 225 -10.70 9.04 40.46
N THR A 226 -10.23 8.64 39.27
CA THR A 226 -10.83 9.05 37.99
C THR A 226 -10.93 7.86 37.04
N ARG A 227 -11.85 6.93 37.31
CA ARG A 227 -12.30 5.99 36.29
C ARG A 227 -13.14 6.75 35.27
N ASN A 228 -12.50 7.20 34.19
CA ASN A 228 -13.20 7.67 33.00
C ASN A 228 -14.03 6.49 32.46
N VAL A 229 -15.34 6.54 32.67
CA VAL A 229 -16.26 5.54 32.13
C VAL A 229 -16.48 5.89 30.66
N TYR A 230 -15.72 5.26 29.77
CA TYR A 230 -15.94 5.37 28.33
C TYR A 230 -17.28 4.74 27.99
N ILE A 231 -18.23 5.58 27.58
CA ILE A 231 -19.56 5.16 27.13
C ILE A 231 -19.49 5.01 25.60
N TRP A 232 -19.83 3.83 25.12
CA TRP A 232 -19.82 3.49 23.69
C TRP A 232 -21.23 3.38 23.16
N LYS A 233 -21.42 3.79 21.90
CA LYS A 233 -22.68 3.71 21.15
C LYS A 233 -22.47 3.02 19.81
N VAL A 234 -23.52 2.52 19.17
CA VAL A 234 -23.48 2.01 17.80
C VAL A 234 -23.63 3.18 16.83
N CYS A 235 -22.82 3.23 15.77
CA CYS A 235 -22.98 4.25 14.73
C CYS A 235 -24.29 4.00 13.94
N ASP A 236 -25.19 4.97 13.99
CA ASP A 236 -26.40 5.03 13.18
C ASP A 236 -26.13 5.90 11.94
N VAL A 237 -26.04 5.25 10.78
CA VAL A 237 -25.51 5.79 9.52
C VAL A 237 -26.07 5.02 8.34
N THR A 238 -26.26 5.68 7.19
CA THR A 238 -26.87 5.05 6.00
C THR A 238 -26.06 3.87 5.44
N ALA A 239 -24.73 3.88 5.61
CA ALA A 239 -23.85 2.77 5.22
C ALA A 239 -23.87 1.55 6.19
N GLY A 240 -24.59 1.66 7.32
CA GLY A 240 -24.77 0.60 8.31
C GLY A 240 -23.48 -0.13 8.70
N PRO A 241 -23.38 -1.47 8.51
CA PRO A 241 -22.21 -2.25 8.90
C PRO A 241 -20.98 -1.99 8.01
N ASP A 242 -21.11 -1.30 6.88
CA ASP A 242 -20.03 -1.08 5.91
C ASP A 242 -19.58 0.39 5.85
N TYR A 243 -19.79 1.10 6.96
CA TYR A 243 -19.40 2.49 7.17
C TYR A 243 -17.88 2.69 7.19
N ILE A 244 -17.41 3.63 6.38
CA ILE A 244 -16.04 4.11 6.29
C ILE A 244 -16.10 5.63 6.44
N PRO A 245 -15.86 6.20 7.63
CA PRO A 245 -16.11 7.62 7.93
C PRO A 245 -15.60 8.62 6.89
N CYS A 246 -14.39 8.42 6.35
CA CYS A 246 -13.81 9.30 5.34
C CYS A 246 -14.28 9.07 3.89
N LEU A 247 -15.13 8.07 3.62
CA LEU A 247 -15.72 7.82 2.29
C LEU A 247 -17.26 7.94 2.29
N ASP A 248 -17.87 7.91 3.47
CA ASP A 248 -19.32 8.01 3.68
C ASP A 248 -19.74 9.36 4.33
N ASN A 249 -18.89 10.39 4.21
CA ASN A 249 -19.22 11.77 4.61
C ASN A 249 -20.09 12.41 3.53
N LEU A 250 -21.35 12.02 3.50
CA LEU A 250 -22.36 12.46 2.55
C LEU A 250 -22.60 13.98 2.63
N GLU A 251 -22.41 14.62 3.78
CA GLU A 251 -22.48 16.08 3.89
C GLU A 251 -21.35 16.79 3.11
N ALA A 252 -20.09 16.33 3.25
CA ALA A 252 -18.99 16.89 2.47
C ALA A 252 -19.13 16.58 0.97
N ILE A 253 -19.54 15.35 0.62
CA ILE A 253 -19.72 14.93 -0.78
C ILE A 253 -20.82 15.76 -1.47
N ARG A 254 -21.95 16.04 -0.80
CA ARG A 254 -23.02 16.91 -1.32
C ARG A 254 -22.59 18.38 -1.54
N LYS A 255 -21.50 18.83 -0.91
CA LYS A 255 -20.94 20.19 -1.06
C LYS A 255 -19.90 20.31 -2.18
N LEU A 256 -19.57 19.22 -2.87
CA LEU A 256 -18.61 19.26 -3.98
C LEU A 256 -19.19 20.01 -5.20
N PRO A 257 -18.41 20.89 -5.86
CA PRO A 257 -18.89 21.64 -7.03
C PRO A 257 -19.00 20.80 -8.31
N THR A 258 -18.47 19.58 -8.30
CA THR A 258 -18.41 18.65 -9.43
C THR A 258 -18.22 17.22 -8.91
N THR A 259 -18.53 16.23 -9.76
CA THR A 259 -18.24 14.80 -9.54
C THR A 259 -17.34 14.20 -10.63
N LYS A 260 -16.97 14.98 -11.66
CA LYS A 260 -16.46 14.56 -12.97
C LYS A 260 -15.12 13.81 -12.93
N HIS A 261 -14.24 14.18 -12.02
CA HIS A 261 -12.91 13.59 -11.84
C HIS A 261 -12.89 12.59 -10.67
N TYR A 262 -14.05 12.00 -10.32
CA TYR A 262 -14.25 11.08 -9.20
C TYR A 262 -13.88 11.64 -7.81
N GLU A 263 -13.83 12.97 -7.64
CA GLU A 263 -13.63 13.66 -6.37
C GLU A 263 -14.60 13.17 -5.28
N HIS A 264 -15.84 12.83 -5.66
CA HIS A 264 -16.87 12.26 -4.80
C HIS A 264 -16.54 10.86 -4.22
N ARG A 265 -15.52 10.17 -4.75
CA ARG A 265 -15.02 8.86 -4.26
C ARG A 265 -13.66 8.96 -3.56
N GLU A 266 -13.15 10.17 -3.35
CA GLU A 266 -11.93 10.45 -2.59
C GLU A 266 -12.20 10.54 -1.07
N ARG A 267 -11.13 10.76 -0.28
CA ARG A 267 -11.24 10.93 1.18
C ARG A 267 -11.77 12.31 1.55
N HIS A 268 -12.93 12.32 2.20
CA HIS A 268 -13.61 13.46 2.82
C HIS A 268 -13.86 13.14 4.30
N CYS A 269 -12.86 13.35 5.15
CA CYS A 269 -12.98 13.03 6.58
C CYS A 269 -13.85 14.06 7.34
N LEU A 270 -14.23 13.70 8.56
CA LEU A 270 -14.81 14.62 9.54
C LEU A 270 -13.68 15.33 10.32
N ASP A 271 -13.93 16.54 10.82
CA ASP A 271 -12.95 17.29 11.62
C ASP A 271 -12.63 16.59 12.96
N GLU A 272 -13.64 15.95 13.57
CA GLU A 272 -13.48 15.02 14.68
C GLU A 272 -13.84 13.59 14.23
N GLY A 273 -12.97 12.62 14.53
CA GLY A 273 -13.24 11.21 14.27
C GLY A 273 -14.38 10.66 15.15
N PRO A 274 -15.28 9.80 14.61
CA PRO A 274 -16.42 9.29 15.37
C PRO A 274 -15.97 8.38 16.51
N THR A 275 -16.66 8.45 17.65
CA THR A 275 -16.38 7.63 18.84
C THR A 275 -17.34 6.45 19.02
N CYS A 276 -18.33 6.31 18.14
CA CYS A 276 -19.25 5.17 18.07
C CYS A 276 -18.62 3.95 17.37
N LEU A 277 -19.22 2.77 17.56
CA LEU A 277 -18.79 1.49 16.99
C LEU A 277 -19.66 1.10 15.79
N VAL A 278 -19.05 0.73 14.68
CA VAL A 278 -19.77 0.23 13.50
C VAL A 278 -20.48 -1.09 13.82
N PRO A 279 -21.77 -1.26 13.47
CA PRO A 279 -22.51 -2.48 13.74
C PRO A 279 -21.92 -3.72 13.03
N LEU A 280 -22.26 -4.90 13.54
CA LEU A 280 -21.92 -6.17 12.89
C LEU A 280 -23.05 -6.58 11.92
N PRO A 281 -22.73 -7.19 10.75
CA PRO A 281 -23.73 -7.78 9.87
C PRO A 281 -24.63 -8.81 10.59
N ALA A 282 -25.91 -8.84 10.23
CA ALA A 282 -26.85 -9.80 10.79
C ALA A 282 -26.44 -11.24 10.43
N GLY A 283 -26.16 -12.06 11.46
CA GLY A 283 -25.68 -13.43 11.28
C GLY A 283 -24.19 -13.55 10.95
N TYR A 284 -23.37 -12.51 11.19
CA TYR A 284 -21.91 -12.55 11.00
C TYR A 284 -21.27 -13.81 11.61
N LYS A 285 -20.42 -14.47 10.82
CA LYS A 285 -19.69 -15.70 11.21
C LYS A 285 -18.19 -15.41 11.23
N ARG A 286 -17.42 -16.14 12.05
CA ARG A 286 -15.95 -16.09 11.99
C ARG A 286 -15.47 -16.46 10.57
N SER A 287 -14.61 -15.62 10.02
CA SER A 287 -14.09 -15.72 8.65
C SER A 287 -13.42 -17.07 8.37
N ILE A 288 -13.45 -17.48 7.11
CA ILE A 288 -12.91 -18.77 6.66
C ILE A 288 -11.37 -18.68 6.64
N GLU A 289 -10.70 -19.68 7.20
CA GLU A 289 -9.24 -19.67 7.32
C GLU A 289 -8.54 -19.89 5.96
N TRP A 290 -7.39 -19.22 5.77
CA TRP A 290 -6.58 -19.32 4.56
C TRP A 290 -6.00 -20.74 4.39
N PRO A 291 -5.90 -21.31 3.17
CA PRO A 291 -6.20 -20.70 1.87
C PRO A 291 -7.68 -20.83 1.43
N LYS A 292 -8.56 -21.45 2.22
CA LYS A 292 -9.96 -21.71 1.81
C LYS A 292 -10.75 -20.43 1.60
N SER A 293 -10.41 -19.35 2.30
CA SER A 293 -10.97 -18.00 2.10
C SER A 293 -10.77 -17.46 0.69
N ARG A 294 -9.67 -17.82 0.00
CA ARG A 294 -9.40 -17.31 -1.36
C ARG A 294 -10.49 -17.68 -2.35
N GLU A 295 -11.06 -18.87 -2.22
CA GLU A 295 -12.07 -19.39 -3.16
C GLU A 295 -13.51 -19.23 -2.64
N LYS A 296 -13.72 -18.99 -1.33
CA LYS A 296 -15.06 -18.73 -0.76
C LYS A 296 -15.06 -17.99 0.58
N ILE A 297 -16.13 -17.23 0.83
CA ILE A 297 -16.43 -16.55 2.09
C ILE A 297 -17.86 -16.85 2.54
N TRP A 298 -18.22 -16.45 3.76
CA TRP A 298 -19.62 -16.46 4.22
C TRP A 298 -20.42 -15.32 3.59
N TYR A 299 -21.62 -15.61 3.09
CA TYR A 299 -22.55 -14.59 2.60
C TYR A 299 -22.87 -13.55 3.68
N TYR A 300 -23.18 -14.00 4.90
CA TYR A 300 -23.54 -13.13 6.03
C TYR A 300 -22.45 -12.13 6.47
N ASN A 301 -21.19 -12.33 6.07
CA ASN A 301 -20.10 -11.41 6.40
C ASN A 301 -20.05 -10.20 5.44
N VAL A 302 -20.51 -10.40 4.20
CA VAL A 302 -20.55 -9.40 3.13
C VAL A 302 -21.84 -9.64 2.30
N PRO A 303 -23.02 -9.25 2.84
CA PRO A 303 -24.33 -9.71 2.35
C PRO A 303 -24.83 -8.96 1.10
N HIS A 304 -23.95 -8.77 0.12
CA HIS A 304 -24.18 -7.98 -1.09
C HIS A 304 -24.28 -8.90 -2.33
N THR A 305 -25.48 -9.05 -2.89
CA THR A 305 -25.73 -9.94 -4.05
C THR A 305 -25.52 -9.27 -5.41
N LYS A 306 -25.61 -7.94 -5.49
CA LYS A 306 -25.60 -7.12 -6.72
C LYS A 306 -24.46 -7.47 -7.68
N LEU A 307 -23.23 -7.66 -7.17
CA LEU A 307 -22.08 -8.05 -7.99
C LEU A 307 -22.20 -9.49 -8.54
N ALA A 308 -22.79 -10.42 -7.78
CA ALA A 308 -23.01 -11.80 -8.22
C ALA A 308 -24.16 -11.91 -9.25
N GLU A 309 -25.19 -11.09 -9.12
CA GLU A 309 -26.27 -10.95 -10.11
C GLU A 309 -25.73 -10.39 -11.44
N ILE A 310 -25.03 -9.26 -11.39
CA ILE A 310 -24.55 -8.55 -12.58
C ILE A 310 -23.36 -9.27 -13.24
N LYS A 311 -22.42 -9.86 -12.47
CA LYS A 311 -21.15 -10.43 -12.98
C LYS A 311 -20.98 -11.94 -12.77
N GLY A 312 -21.97 -12.67 -12.25
CA GLY A 312 -21.86 -14.12 -11.97
C GLY A 312 -21.54 -14.97 -13.20
N HIS A 313 -22.00 -14.55 -14.38
CA HIS A 313 -21.69 -15.17 -15.68
C HIS A 313 -20.20 -15.02 -16.10
N GLN A 314 -19.42 -14.17 -15.43
CA GLN A 314 -18.00 -13.92 -15.72
C GLN A 314 -17.03 -14.65 -14.77
N ASN A 315 -17.53 -15.58 -13.94
CA ASN A 315 -16.76 -16.28 -12.91
C ASN A 315 -16.08 -15.35 -11.87
N TRP A 316 -16.66 -14.17 -11.60
CA TRP A 316 -16.23 -13.27 -10.53
C TRP A 316 -16.67 -13.79 -9.15
N VAL A 317 -17.98 -13.87 -8.93
CA VAL A 317 -18.63 -14.28 -7.68
C VAL A 317 -19.86 -15.13 -8.00
N LYS A 318 -20.14 -16.18 -7.22
CA LYS A 318 -21.36 -16.98 -7.30
C LYS A 318 -21.91 -17.29 -5.91
N VAL A 319 -23.21 -17.03 -5.70
CA VAL A 319 -23.92 -17.42 -4.47
C VAL A 319 -24.11 -18.95 -4.48
N SER A 320 -23.82 -19.60 -3.35
CA SER A 320 -23.86 -21.07 -3.20
C SER A 320 -24.27 -21.43 -1.77
N GLY A 321 -25.58 -21.40 -1.51
CA GLY A 321 -26.13 -21.52 -0.16
C GLY A 321 -25.64 -20.38 0.74
N GLU A 322 -25.08 -20.71 1.92
CA GLU A 322 -24.52 -19.73 2.85
C GLU A 322 -23.19 -19.08 2.39
N TYR A 323 -22.66 -19.46 1.22
CA TYR A 323 -21.34 -19.02 0.76
C TYR A 323 -21.42 -18.14 -0.48
N LEU A 324 -20.51 -17.16 -0.55
CA LEU A 324 -20.10 -16.54 -1.81
C LEU A 324 -18.81 -17.23 -2.26
N THR A 325 -18.76 -17.67 -3.51
CA THR A 325 -17.63 -18.41 -4.08
C THR A 325 -17.00 -17.65 -5.25
N PHE A 326 -15.67 -17.72 -5.37
CA PHE A 326 -14.86 -16.94 -6.31
C PHE A 326 -14.02 -17.90 -7.17
N PRO A 327 -14.46 -18.30 -8.37
CA PRO A 327 -13.76 -19.28 -9.21
C PRO A 327 -12.41 -18.83 -9.82
N GLY A 328 -11.68 -17.90 -9.18
CA GLY A 328 -10.44 -17.30 -9.67
C GLY A 328 -10.55 -16.50 -10.98
N GLY A 329 -11.76 -16.31 -11.52
CA GLY A 329 -12.01 -15.62 -12.77
C GLY A 329 -11.98 -14.10 -12.67
N GLY A 330 -12.02 -13.48 -13.85
CA GLY A 330 -12.15 -12.04 -14.06
C GLY A 330 -12.55 -11.75 -15.51
N THR A 331 -12.95 -10.52 -15.85
CA THR A 331 -13.50 -10.24 -17.19
C THR A 331 -12.50 -10.43 -18.32
N GLN A 332 -11.20 -10.20 -18.03
CA GLN A 332 -10.09 -10.44 -18.95
C GLN A 332 -9.51 -11.87 -18.84
N PHE A 333 -9.83 -12.60 -17.76
CA PHE A 333 -9.29 -13.93 -17.45
C PHE A 333 -10.41 -14.88 -16.98
N LYS A 334 -11.41 -15.09 -17.84
CA LYS A 334 -12.63 -15.88 -17.57
C LYS A 334 -12.34 -17.35 -17.20
N HIS A 335 -11.20 -17.87 -17.63
CA HIS A 335 -10.71 -19.23 -17.37
C HIS A 335 -9.73 -19.32 -16.18
N GLY A 336 -9.56 -18.24 -15.42
CA GLY A 336 -8.80 -18.23 -14.15
C GLY A 336 -7.52 -17.40 -14.21
N ALA A 337 -7.16 -16.79 -13.06
CA ALA A 337 -6.03 -15.88 -12.94
C ALA A 337 -4.65 -16.54 -13.22
N LEU A 338 -4.44 -17.82 -12.87
CA LEU A 338 -3.15 -18.50 -13.05
C LEU A 338 -2.68 -18.52 -14.51
N HIS A 339 -3.52 -19.01 -15.43
CA HIS A 339 -3.23 -19.00 -16.88
C HIS A 339 -2.86 -17.60 -17.39
N TYR A 340 -3.52 -16.56 -16.88
CA TYR A 340 -3.26 -15.18 -17.26
C TYR A 340 -1.92 -14.65 -16.70
N ILE A 341 -1.57 -14.99 -15.46
CA ILE A 341 -0.27 -14.69 -14.84
C ILE A 341 0.87 -15.40 -15.59
N ASP A 342 0.67 -16.67 -15.98
CA ASP A 342 1.60 -17.45 -16.80
C ASP A 342 1.76 -16.88 -18.21
N PHE A 343 0.64 -16.57 -18.87
CA PHE A 343 0.63 -15.97 -20.21
C PHE A 343 1.39 -14.64 -20.28
N ILE A 344 1.31 -13.82 -19.22
CA ILE A 344 2.06 -12.56 -19.11
C ILE A 344 3.56 -12.82 -18.93
N GLU A 345 3.97 -13.79 -18.10
CA GLU A 345 5.39 -14.14 -17.92
C GLU A 345 5.99 -14.76 -19.19
N GLU A 346 5.21 -15.59 -19.90
CA GLU A 346 5.54 -16.13 -21.22
C GLU A 346 5.50 -15.05 -22.34
N ALA A 347 4.97 -13.86 -22.06
CA ALA A 347 5.03 -12.70 -22.95
C ALA A 347 6.25 -11.82 -22.67
N VAL A 348 6.64 -11.68 -21.40
CA VAL A 348 7.80 -10.88 -20.94
C VAL A 348 8.53 -11.62 -19.81
N PRO A 349 9.48 -12.53 -20.13
CA PRO A 349 10.19 -13.33 -19.11
C PRO A 349 10.99 -12.50 -18.10
N ASP A 350 11.41 -11.28 -18.47
CA ASP A 350 12.08 -10.30 -17.60
C ASP A 350 11.22 -9.84 -16.39
N LEU A 351 9.92 -10.14 -16.37
CA LEU A 351 9.06 -9.91 -15.20
C LEU A 351 9.49 -10.77 -14.01
N ALA A 352 9.89 -12.02 -14.28
CA ALA A 352 10.39 -13.03 -13.33
C ALA A 352 9.71 -12.94 -11.96
N TRP A 353 8.45 -13.39 -11.88
CA TRP A 353 7.60 -13.28 -10.70
C TRP A 353 8.30 -13.91 -9.47
N GLY A 354 8.27 -13.19 -8.34
CA GLY A 354 8.89 -13.63 -7.09
C GLY A 354 10.42 -13.53 -7.06
N LYS A 355 11.05 -12.95 -8.09
CA LYS A 355 12.51 -12.75 -8.16
C LYS A 355 12.85 -11.31 -8.50
N GLN A 356 12.47 -10.85 -9.69
CA GLN A 356 12.68 -9.49 -10.15
C GLN A 356 11.49 -8.61 -9.77
N THR A 357 10.28 -9.04 -10.14
CA THR A 357 9.04 -8.43 -9.65
C THR A 357 8.63 -9.05 -8.32
N ARG A 358 8.45 -8.21 -7.30
CA ARG A 358 7.93 -8.58 -5.98
C ARG A 358 6.71 -7.77 -5.59
N VAL A 359 6.61 -6.48 -5.96
CA VAL A 359 5.53 -5.58 -5.51
C VAL A 359 4.79 -4.96 -6.70
N ILE A 360 3.49 -5.22 -6.79
CA ILE A 360 2.60 -4.80 -7.89
C ILE A 360 1.48 -3.88 -7.38
N LEU A 361 1.07 -2.90 -8.20
CA LEU A 361 -0.17 -2.14 -8.01
C LEU A 361 -1.25 -2.67 -8.98
N ASP A 362 -2.37 -3.18 -8.45
CA ASP A 362 -3.48 -3.72 -9.25
C ASP A 362 -4.66 -2.73 -9.29
N VAL A 363 -4.82 -2.03 -10.42
CA VAL A 363 -5.76 -0.93 -10.62
C VAL A 363 -7.13 -1.46 -11.04
N GLY A 364 -8.19 -1.09 -10.32
CA GLY A 364 -9.57 -1.48 -10.64
C GLY A 364 -9.75 -3.00 -10.55
N CYS A 365 -9.17 -3.59 -9.51
CA CYS A 365 -8.94 -5.03 -9.33
C CYS A 365 -10.18 -5.92 -9.26
N GLY A 366 -11.39 -5.34 -9.20
CA GLY A 366 -12.61 -6.06 -8.86
C GLY A 366 -12.50 -6.73 -7.49
N VAL A 367 -12.75 -8.03 -7.44
CA VAL A 367 -12.57 -8.87 -6.24
C VAL A 367 -11.10 -9.29 -5.97
N ALA A 368 -10.14 -8.63 -6.62
CA ALA A 368 -8.68 -8.84 -6.51
C ALA A 368 -8.19 -10.27 -6.84
N SER A 369 -8.85 -11.00 -7.74
CA SER A 369 -8.45 -12.37 -8.11
C SER A 369 -7.05 -12.46 -8.71
N PHE A 370 -6.55 -11.43 -9.40
CA PHE A 370 -5.17 -11.38 -9.91
C PHE A 370 -4.16 -11.40 -8.75
N GLY A 371 -4.28 -10.44 -7.81
CA GLY A 371 -3.48 -10.39 -6.59
C GLY A 371 -3.61 -11.64 -5.70
N GLY A 372 -4.80 -12.23 -5.60
CA GLY A 372 -5.06 -13.43 -4.80
C GLY A 372 -4.31 -14.68 -5.27
N TYR A 373 -4.05 -14.81 -6.57
CA TYR A 373 -3.30 -15.94 -7.14
C TYR A 373 -1.80 -15.65 -7.32
N LEU A 374 -1.38 -14.37 -7.38
CA LEU A 374 0.04 -13.98 -7.37
C LEU A 374 0.81 -14.43 -6.11
N PHE A 375 0.12 -14.73 -5.00
CA PHE A 375 0.72 -15.39 -3.83
C PHE A 375 1.36 -16.76 -4.14
N GLU A 376 0.93 -17.46 -5.19
CA GLU A 376 1.56 -18.71 -5.64
C GLU A 376 2.90 -18.48 -6.37
N ARG A 377 3.22 -17.23 -6.71
CA ARG A 377 4.48 -16.80 -7.34
C ARG A 377 5.36 -15.96 -6.41
N ASP A 378 5.03 -15.94 -5.12
CA ASP A 378 5.68 -15.09 -4.10
C ASP A 378 5.73 -13.60 -4.52
N VAL A 379 4.63 -13.11 -5.09
CA VAL A 379 4.41 -11.70 -5.46
C VAL A 379 3.33 -11.10 -4.58
N LEU A 380 3.55 -9.86 -4.14
CA LEU A 380 2.60 -9.06 -3.38
C LEU A 380 1.94 -8.02 -4.29
N ALA A 381 0.64 -8.14 -4.51
CA ALA A 381 -0.15 -7.10 -5.16
C ALA A 381 -0.88 -6.25 -4.11
N MET A 382 -0.72 -4.94 -4.19
CA MET A 382 -1.60 -3.97 -3.53
C MET A 382 -2.72 -3.61 -4.51
N SER A 383 -3.94 -4.03 -4.20
CA SER A 383 -5.10 -3.86 -5.08
C SER A 383 -5.91 -2.63 -4.67
N PHE A 384 -6.50 -1.90 -5.61
CA PHE A 384 -7.45 -0.84 -5.24
C PHE A 384 -8.61 -0.67 -6.22
N ALA A 385 -9.73 -0.22 -5.66
CA ALA A 385 -10.92 0.24 -6.35
C ALA A 385 -11.66 1.24 -5.43
N PRO A 386 -12.50 2.14 -5.98
CA PRO A 386 -13.35 3.00 -5.16
C PRO A 386 -14.37 2.18 -4.36
N LYS A 387 -14.97 2.80 -3.33
CA LYS A 387 -16.30 2.39 -2.88
C LYS A 387 -17.28 2.84 -3.98
N ASP A 388 -17.98 1.90 -4.60
CA ASP A 388 -18.84 2.16 -5.75
C ASP A 388 -20.19 1.44 -5.68
N GLU A 389 -21.05 1.78 -6.65
CA GLU A 389 -22.42 1.28 -6.82
C GLU A 389 -22.56 -0.23 -6.99
N HIS A 390 -21.49 -0.97 -7.28
CA HIS A 390 -21.53 -2.43 -7.37
C HIS A 390 -21.35 -3.11 -6.01
N GLU A 391 -20.97 -2.32 -5.00
CA GLU A 391 -20.89 -2.63 -3.57
C GLU A 391 -19.86 -3.72 -3.21
N ALA A 392 -19.14 -3.48 -2.10
CA ALA A 392 -18.26 -4.45 -1.44
C ALA A 392 -17.11 -5.09 -2.27
N GLN A 393 -16.76 -4.62 -3.48
CA GLN A 393 -15.66 -5.18 -4.29
C GLN A 393 -14.35 -5.40 -3.52
N VAL A 394 -13.85 -4.34 -2.86
CA VAL A 394 -12.65 -4.37 -2.00
C VAL A 394 -12.88 -5.19 -0.73
N GLN A 395 -14.09 -5.18 -0.17
CA GLN A 395 -14.45 -5.97 0.99
C GLN A 395 -14.41 -7.48 0.71
N PHE A 396 -14.85 -7.92 -0.47
CA PHE A 396 -14.68 -9.30 -0.92
C PHE A 396 -13.21 -9.70 -0.98
N ALA A 397 -12.32 -8.86 -1.51
CA ALA A 397 -10.88 -9.13 -1.50
C ALA A 397 -10.33 -9.29 -0.06
N LEU A 398 -10.73 -8.39 0.84
CA LEU A 398 -10.29 -8.40 2.24
C LEU A 398 -10.85 -9.60 3.04
N GLU A 399 -12.08 -10.03 2.79
CA GLU A 399 -12.68 -11.25 3.39
C GLU A 399 -12.07 -12.54 2.81
N ARG A 400 -11.60 -12.51 1.56
CA ARG A 400 -10.83 -13.59 0.93
C ARG A 400 -9.38 -13.69 1.41
N GLY A 401 -8.90 -12.73 2.21
CA GLY A 401 -7.52 -12.69 2.68
C GLY A 401 -6.51 -12.13 1.66
N ILE A 402 -6.94 -11.18 0.82
CA ILE A 402 -6.16 -10.57 -0.27
C ILE A 402 -5.97 -9.07 0.04
N PRO A 403 -4.76 -8.48 -0.19
CA PRO A 403 -4.53 -7.07 0.08
C PRO A 403 -5.31 -6.15 -0.87
N ALA A 404 -6.16 -5.30 -0.32
CA ALA A 404 -6.86 -4.25 -1.06
C ALA A 404 -7.14 -3.00 -0.21
N ILE A 405 -7.29 -1.84 -0.85
CA ILE A 405 -7.71 -0.58 -0.22
C ILE A 405 -8.83 0.11 -1.00
N SER A 406 -9.67 0.87 -0.28
CA SER A 406 -10.75 1.67 -0.86
C SER A 406 -10.20 3.04 -1.28
N ALA A 407 -9.87 3.20 -2.57
CA ALA A 407 -9.22 4.39 -3.11
C ALA A 407 -9.58 4.62 -4.59
N VAL A 408 -9.39 5.85 -5.07
CA VAL A 408 -9.56 6.25 -6.47
C VAL A 408 -8.37 7.14 -6.89
N MET A 409 -8.10 7.21 -8.19
CA MET A 409 -7.25 8.26 -8.77
C MET A 409 -8.18 9.36 -9.27
N GLY A 410 -8.41 10.38 -8.45
CA GLY A 410 -9.32 11.49 -8.78
C GLY A 410 -8.59 12.80 -8.96
N THR A 411 -8.57 13.62 -7.91
CA THR A 411 -7.86 14.90 -7.86
C THR A 411 -6.54 14.81 -7.07
N LYS A 412 -6.44 13.86 -6.12
CA LYS A 412 -5.30 13.63 -5.23
C LYS A 412 -4.42 12.47 -5.70
N ARG A 413 -3.13 12.50 -5.30
CA ARG A 413 -2.17 11.40 -5.46
C ARG A 413 -2.61 10.16 -4.67
N LEU A 414 -2.31 8.98 -5.21
CA LEU A 414 -2.37 7.74 -4.46
C LEU A 414 -1.37 7.82 -3.29
N PRO A 415 -1.72 7.35 -2.07
CA PRO A 415 -0.93 7.48 -0.85
C PRO A 415 0.30 6.54 -0.79
N PHE A 416 1.01 6.42 -1.91
CA PHE A 416 2.26 5.68 -2.10
C PHE A 416 3.38 6.65 -2.54
N PRO A 417 4.64 6.38 -2.20
CA PRO A 417 5.77 7.19 -2.66
C PRO A 417 6.00 7.01 -4.16
N GLY A 418 6.75 7.93 -4.78
CA GLY A 418 7.14 7.80 -6.17
C GLY A 418 8.22 6.75 -6.38
N ARG A 419 8.19 6.07 -7.54
CA ARG A 419 9.22 5.11 -7.99
C ARG A 419 9.34 3.88 -7.06
N VAL A 420 8.22 3.23 -6.71
CA VAL A 420 8.15 2.15 -5.71
C VAL A 420 7.61 0.80 -6.20
N PHE A 421 6.68 0.79 -7.16
CA PHE A 421 6.13 -0.46 -7.70
C PHE A 421 7.02 -1.02 -8.81
N ASP A 422 7.20 -2.33 -8.82
CA ASP A 422 7.96 -3.05 -9.84
C ASP A 422 7.13 -3.17 -11.14
N VAL A 423 5.81 -3.36 -10.99
CA VAL A 423 4.80 -3.43 -12.07
C VAL A 423 3.51 -2.71 -11.65
N VAL A 424 2.82 -2.08 -12.60
CA VAL A 424 1.40 -1.69 -12.47
C VAL A 424 0.54 -2.54 -13.42
N HIS A 425 -0.61 -2.98 -12.98
CA HIS A 425 -1.55 -3.81 -13.75
C HIS A 425 -2.94 -3.15 -13.85
N CYS A 426 -3.62 -3.33 -14.99
CA CYS A 426 -5.03 -2.98 -15.18
C CYS A 426 -5.71 -3.99 -16.13
N ALA A 427 -6.74 -4.69 -15.63
CA ALA A 427 -7.57 -5.62 -16.41
C ALA A 427 -9.04 -5.14 -16.49
N ARG A 428 -9.44 -4.55 -17.62
CA ARG A 428 -10.74 -3.85 -17.84
C ARG A 428 -11.06 -2.78 -16.77
N CYS A 429 -10.04 -2.14 -16.18
CA CYS A 429 -10.20 -1.20 -15.05
C CYS A 429 -10.99 0.09 -15.33
N ARG A 430 -11.50 0.30 -16.56
CA ARG A 430 -12.32 1.46 -17.01
C ARG A 430 -11.71 2.86 -16.82
N VAL A 431 -10.47 2.99 -16.34
CA VAL A 431 -9.80 4.29 -16.18
C VAL A 431 -9.52 4.95 -17.55
N PRO A 432 -9.92 6.22 -17.77
CA PRO A 432 -9.71 6.93 -19.04
C PRO A 432 -8.27 7.48 -19.12
N TRP A 433 -7.28 6.59 -19.24
CA TRP A 433 -5.85 6.89 -19.17
C TRP A 433 -5.32 8.02 -20.09
N HIS A 434 -6.03 8.34 -21.17
CA HIS A 434 -5.58 9.23 -22.24
C HIS A 434 -6.18 10.64 -22.21
N ILE A 435 -7.24 10.88 -21.41
CA ILE A 435 -7.89 12.20 -21.34
C ILE A 435 -7.06 13.16 -20.46
N GLU A 436 -7.41 14.46 -20.50
CA GLU A 436 -6.85 15.49 -19.60
C GLU A 436 -5.31 15.51 -19.56
N GLY A 437 -4.69 15.42 -20.74
CA GLY A 437 -3.22 15.39 -20.89
C GLY A 437 -2.54 14.12 -20.33
N GLY A 438 -3.32 13.08 -20.05
CA GLY A 438 -2.82 11.83 -19.47
C GLY A 438 -2.67 11.85 -17.96
N LYS A 439 -3.30 12.79 -17.24
CA LYS A 439 -3.12 13.05 -15.79
C LYS A 439 -3.14 11.78 -14.91
N LEU A 440 -4.03 10.82 -15.20
CA LEU A 440 -4.14 9.55 -14.47
C LEU A 440 -3.01 8.56 -14.81
N LEU A 441 -2.55 8.53 -16.07
CA LEU A 441 -1.41 7.71 -16.49
C LEU A 441 -0.07 8.31 -16.01
N LEU A 442 -0.01 9.64 -15.84
CA LEU A 442 1.11 10.35 -15.23
C LEU A 442 1.27 10.02 -13.74
N GLU A 443 0.17 9.78 -13.02
CA GLU A 443 0.23 9.25 -11.65
C GLU A 443 0.79 7.82 -11.59
N LEU A 444 0.39 6.94 -12.53
CA LEU A 444 1.05 5.64 -12.66
C LEU A 444 2.55 5.79 -12.96
N ASN A 445 2.91 6.75 -13.82
CA ASN A 445 4.31 7.07 -14.09
C ASN A 445 5.04 7.66 -12.87
N ARG A 446 4.37 8.32 -11.91
CA ARG A 446 4.99 8.73 -10.64
C ARG A 446 5.35 7.49 -9.80
N VAL A 447 4.40 6.57 -9.58
CA VAL A 447 4.58 5.44 -8.64
C VAL A 447 5.36 4.25 -9.21
N LEU A 448 5.39 4.06 -10.53
CA LEU A 448 6.15 2.99 -11.21
C LEU A 448 7.67 3.25 -11.19
N ARG A 449 8.47 2.21 -10.92
CA ARG A 449 9.94 2.25 -10.97
C ARG A 449 10.49 2.53 -12.38
N PRO A 450 11.60 3.26 -12.54
CA PRO A 450 12.32 3.36 -13.82
C PRO A 450 12.69 1.97 -14.36
N GLY A 451 12.43 1.72 -15.65
CA GLY A 451 12.59 0.39 -16.25
C GLY A 451 11.49 -0.63 -15.89
N GLY A 452 10.52 -0.28 -15.05
CA GLY A 452 9.38 -1.12 -14.65
C GLY A 452 8.26 -1.14 -15.68
N TYR A 453 7.30 -2.06 -15.50
CA TYR A 453 6.29 -2.36 -16.51
C TYR A 453 4.87 -1.90 -16.17
N PHE A 454 4.11 -1.54 -17.19
CA PHE A 454 2.66 -1.39 -17.12
C PHE A 454 2.00 -2.48 -17.98
N VAL A 455 1.22 -3.35 -17.36
CA VAL A 455 0.50 -4.45 -18.00
C VAL A 455 -0.96 -4.06 -18.15
N TRP A 456 -1.38 -3.76 -19.38
CA TRP A 456 -2.73 -3.31 -19.70
C TRP A 456 -3.49 -4.41 -20.47
N SER A 457 -4.66 -4.80 -20.00
CA SER A 457 -5.59 -5.71 -20.70
C SER A 457 -6.98 -5.08 -20.74
N ALA A 458 -7.35 -4.54 -21.90
CA ALA A 458 -8.58 -3.79 -22.11
C ALA A 458 -9.03 -3.88 -23.58
N THR A 459 -10.30 -3.60 -23.84
CA THR A 459 -10.88 -3.75 -25.18
C THR A 459 -10.18 -2.96 -26.30
N PRO A 460 -9.59 -1.76 -26.08
CA PRO A 460 -8.79 -1.05 -27.09
C PRO A 460 -7.65 -1.85 -27.72
N ILE A 461 -7.14 -2.88 -27.03
CA ILE A 461 -6.01 -3.70 -27.49
C ILE A 461 -6.47 -4.80 -28.47
N TYR A 462 -7.73 -5.23 -28.43
CA TYR A 462 -8.19 -6.45 -29.13
C TYR A 462 -9.57 -6.41 -29.78
N LYS A 463 -10.39 -5.40 -29.49
CA LYS A 463 -11.59 -5.06 -30.27
C LYS A 463 -11.23 -4.11 -31.42
N LYS A 464 -12.21 -3.81 -32.28
CA LYS A 464 -12.11 -2.88 -33.42
C LYS A 464 -13.34 -1.97 -33.53
N LEU A 465 -13.97 -1.67 -32.40
CA LEU A 465 -15.00 -0.62 -32.33
C LEU A 465 -14.32 0.75 -32.53
N GLU A 466 -15.08 1.74 -32.95
CA GLU A 466 -14.54 3.07 -33.26
C GLU A 466 -13.88 3.70 -32.01
N GLU A 467 -14.61 3.77 -30.91
CA GLU A 467 -14.13 4.16 -29.58
C GLU A 467 -12.86 3.38 -29.14
N ASP A 468 -12.89 2.04 -29.22
CA ASP A 468 -11.74 1.19 -28.86
C ASP A 468 -10.48 1.57 -29.68
N VAL A 469 -10.65 1.87 -30.97
CA VAL A 469 -9.57 2.28 -31.88
C VAL A 469 -9.08 3.71 -31.61
N GLU A 470 -9.97 4.62 -31.22
CA GLU A 470 -9.59 5.99 -30.84
C GLU A 470 -8.85 6.04 -29.50
N ILE A 471 -9.35 5.33 -28.48
CA ILE A 471 -8.66 5.16 -27.20
C ILE A 471 -7.28 4.54 -27.43
N TRP A 472 -7.15 3.54 -28.31
CA TRP A 472 -5.86 2.94 -28.64
C TRP A 472 -4.90 3.91 -29.34
N LYS A 473 -5.37 4.72 -30.30
CA LYS A 473 -4.57 5.79 -30.95
C LYS A 473 -4.08 6.81 -29.91
N ALA A 474 -4.99 7.32 -29.07
CA ALA A 474 -4.69 8.34 -28.07
C ALA A 474 -3.69 7.83 -27.02
N MET A 475 -3.90 6.61 -26.52
CA MET A 475 -2.95 5.94 -25.62
C MET A 475 -1.58 5.74 -26.26
N SER A 476 -1.52 5.24 -27.49
CA SER A 476 -0.26 4.99 -28.20
C SER A 476 0.53 6.28 -28.46
N ALA A 477 -0.16 7.40 -28.69
CA ALA A 477 0.47 8.71 -28.80
C ALA A 477 1.00 9.19 -27.44
N LEU A 478 0.18 9.12 -26.39
CA LEU A 478 0.53 9.56 -25.04
C LEU A 478 1.71 8.75 -24.45
N THR A 479 1.68 7.42 -24.50
CA THR A 479 2.78 6.59 -23.98
C THR A 479 4.09 6.87 -24.70
N LYS A 480 4.04 7.14 -26.01
CA LYS A 480 5.20 7.52 -26.81
C LYS A 480 5.75 8.92 -26.44
N MET A 481 4.86 9.88 -26.16
CA MET A 481 5.22 11.21 -25.64
C MET A 481 5.81 11.14 -24.21
N MET A 482 5.33 10.19 -23.41
CA MET A 482 5.88 9.82 -22.10
C MET A 482 7.17 8.97 -22.17
N CYS A 483 7.72 8.74 -23.37
CA CYS A 483 8.92 7.91 -23.59
C CYS A 483 8.80 6.45 -23.11
N TRP A 484 7.59 5.92 -22.95
CA TRP A 484 7.36 4.51 -22.63
C TRP A 484 7.53 3.64 -23.87
N GLU A 485 8.27 2.55 -23.73
CA GLU A 485 8.51 1.53 -24.75
C GLU A 485 7.34 0.53 -24.78
N VAL A 486 6.91 0.09 -25.96
CA VAL A 486 5.98 -1.05 -26.10
C VAL A 486 6.82 -2.32 -26.19
N VAL A 487 6.79 -3.15 -25.14
CA VAL A 487 7.59 -4.38 -25.05
C VAL A 487 6.96 -5.49 -25.87
N VAL A 488 5.65 -5.70 -25.70
CA VAL A 488 4.89 -6.71 -26.43
C VAL A 488 3.41 -6.35 -26.47
N ILE A 489 2.75 -6.72 -27.56
CA ILE A 489 1.28 -6.81 -27.64
C ILE A 489 0.97 -8.27 -28.00
N LYS A 490 0.40 -9.03 -27.07
CA LYS A 490 0.15 -10.48 -27.21
C LYS A 490 -1.34 -10.76 -27.03
N LYS A 491 -1.87 -11.70 -27.82
CA LYS A 491 -3.25 -12.16 -27.71
C LYS A 491 -3.30 -13.48 -26.94
N ASP A 492 -4.10 -13.53 -25.88
CA ASP A 492 -4.46 -14.77 -25.20
C ASP A 492 -5.56 -15.46 -26.02
N THR A 493 -5.26 -16.64 -26.56
CA THR A 493 -6.21 -17.42 -27.36
C THR A 493 -7.26 -18.14 -26.53
N VAL A 494 -6.98 -18.41 -25.25
CA VAL A 494 -7.89 -19.09 -24.31
C VAL A 494 -8.94 -18.12 -23.80
N ASN A 495 -8.53 -17.02 -23.16
CA ASN A 495 -9.48 -15.99 -22.70
C ASN A 495 -10.00 -15.08 -23.83
N ARG A 496 -9.40 -15.17 -25.03
CA ARG A 496 -9.73 -14.38 -26.24
C ARG A 496 -9.50 -12.87 -26.11
N VAL A 497 -8.58 -12.47 -25.23
CA VAL A 497 -8.24 -11.06 -24.93
C VAL A 497 -6.86 -10.68 -25.49
N GLY A 498 -6.52 -9.40 -25.42
CA GLY A 498 -5.18 -8.89 -25.74
C GLY A 498 -4.58 -8.12 -24.58
N VAL A 499 -3.28 -8.31 -24.38
CA VAL A 499 -2.47 -7.60 -23.38
C VAL A 499 -1.40 -6.79 -24.09
N ALA A 500 -1.26 -5.53 -23.71
CA ALA A 500 -0.15 -4.66 -24.10
C ALA A 500 0.72 -4.42 -22.86
N VAL A 501 2.01 -4.74 -22.96
CA VAL A 501 2.99 -4.45 -21.90
C VAL A 501 3.89 -3.31 -22.33
N TYR A 502 3.91 -2.26 -21.53
CA TYR A 502 4.76 -1.09 -21.70
C TYR A 502 5.89 -1.10 -20.67
N ARG A 503 7.01 -0.45 -20.99
CA ARG A 503 8.13 -0.24 -20.06
C ARG A 503 8.40 1.25 -19.88
N LYS A 504 8.43 1.71 -18.63
CA LYS A 504 8.85 3.07 -18.26
C LYS A 504 10.36 3.23 -18.53
N PRO A 505 10.84 4.36 -19.08
CA PRO A 505 12.27 4.54 -19.38
C PRO A 505 13.15 4.42 -18.13
N SER A 506 14.36 3.89 -18.32
CA SER A 506 15.41 3.71 -17.30
C SER A 506 16.47 4.82 -17.33
N SER A 507 16.34 5.84 -18.17
CA SER A 507 17.23 7.00 -18.22
C SER A 507 16.52 8.23 -18.82
N ASN A 508 17.05 9.43 -18.55
CA ASN A 508 16.50 10.69 -19.08
C ASN A 508 16.75 10.91 -20.58
N LYS A 509 17.57 10.08 -21.23
CA LYS A 509 17.99 10.26 -22.63
C LYS A 509 16.81 10.46 -23.60
N CYS A 510 15.70 9.75 -23.40
CA CYS A 510 14.51 9.98 -24.23
C CYS A 510 13.84 11.32 -23.90
N TYR A 511 13.64 11.64 -22.63
CA TYR A 511 13.02 12.91 -22.20
C TYR A 511 13.76 14.14 -22.75
N GLU A 512 15.09 14.08 -22.80
CA GLU A 512 16.01 15.11 -23.29
C GLU A 512 16.03 15.26 -24.81
N ASN A 513 15.60 14.23 -25.56
CA ASN A 513 15.53 14.23 -27.03
C ASN A 513 14.08 14.40 -27.55
N ARG A 514 13.11 14.77 -26.69
CA ARG A 514 11.74 15.05 -27.12
C ARG A 514 11.67 16.38 -27.89
N ARG A 515 10.90 16.40 -28.98
CA ARG A 515 10.65 17.59 -29.82
C ARG A 515 9.75 18.65 -29.17
N LYS A 516 9.03 18.27 -28.11
CA LYS A 516 8.09 19.07 -27.31
C LYS A 516 8.14 18.57 -25.87
N ASP A 517 8.04 19.46 -24.89
CA ASP A 517 7.86 19.08 -23.48
C ASP A 517 6.37 18.86 -23.16
N GLU A 518 5.76 17.93 -23.90
CA GLU A 518 4.36 17.52 -23.77
C GLU A 518 4.35 15.99 -23.54
N PRO A 519 3.81 15.48 -22.42
CA PRO A 519 3.52 16.22 -21.17
C PRO A 519 4.80 16.76 -20.52
N PRO A 520 4.73 17.87 -19.76
CA PRO A 520 5.91 18.57 -19.24
C PRO A 520 6.68 17.80 -18.18
N LEU A 521 7.95 18.14 -17.95
CA LEU A 521 8.68 17.66 -16.77
C LEU A 521 8.24 18.40 -15.49
N CYS A 522 8.16 17.67 -14.37
CA CYS A 522 7.85 18.27 -13.07
C CYS A 522 8.98 19.20 -12.58
N LYS A 523 8.61 20.29 -11.88
CA LYS A 523 9.57 21.20 -11.25
C LYS A 523 10.39 20.44 -10.20
N LYS A 524 11.66 20.83 -9.99
CA LYS A 524 12.53 20.22 -8.96
C LYS A 524 11.99 20.33 -7.52
N SER A 525 11.06 21.26 -7.27
CA SER A 525 10.38 21.46 -6.00
C SER A 525 9.19 20.51 -5.78
N ASP A 526 8.73 19.80 -6.81
CA ASP A 526 7.68 18.79 -6.70
C ASP A 526 8.31 17.44 -6.33
N ASP A 527 8.29 17.11 -5.03
CA ASP A 527 8.76 15.83 -4.54
C ASP A 527 7.85 14.69 -5.04
N PRO A 528 8.39 13.64 -5.69
CA PRO A 528 7.62 12.48 -6.09
C PRO A 528 7.11 11.62 -4.92
N ASN A 529 7.66 11.74 -3.69
CA ASN A 529 7.20 10.99 -2.51
C ASN A 529 5.98 11.61 -1.84
N ALA A 530 5.98 12.93 -1.66
CA ALA A 530 4.86 13.69 -1.14
C ALA A 530 3.53 13.30 -1.83
N ALA A 531 2.65 12.64 -1.08
CA ALA A 531 1.43 12.03 -1.61
C ALA A 531 0.21 12.27 -0.73
N TRP A 532 0.35 12.33 0.61
CA TRP A 532 -0.80 12.54 1.50
C TRP A 532 -1.46 13.90 1.26
N ASN A 533 -2.72 13.88 0.82
CA ASN A 533 -3.50 15.06 0.41
C ASN A 533 -2.83 15.97 -0.65
N VAL A 534 -1.85 15.47 -1.41
CA VAL A 534 -1.19 16.21 -2.51
C VAL A 534 -1.97 16.05 -3.81
N LEU A 535 -2.20 17.15 -4.55
CA LEU A 535 -2.92 17.12 -5.83
C LEU A 535 -2.12 16.44 -6.96
N LEU A 536 -2.84 15.73 -7.84
CA LEU A 536 -2.30 15.14 -9.07
C LEU A 536 -1.73 16.22 -10.00
N GLN A 537 -0.49 16.01 -10.44
CA GLN A 537 0.22 16.92 -11.34
C GLN A 537 0.23 16.34 -12.76
N ALA A 538 -0.04 17.18 -13.76
CA ALA A 538 0.03 16.82 -15.18
C ALA A 538 1.48 16.92 -15.72
N CYS A 539 2.44 16.26 -15.05
CA CYS A 539 3.85 16.29 -15.40
C CYS A 539 4.57 14.95 -15.12
N MET A 540 5.80 14.80 -15.63
CA MET A 540 6.66 13.64 -15.39
C MET A 540 7.90 13.99 -14.55
N HIS A 541 8.18 13.22 -13.49
CA HIS A 541 9.48 13.28 -12.81
C HIS A 541 10.59 12.69 -13.67
N LYS A 542 11.78 13.31 -13.61
CA LYS A 542 13.00 12.74 -14.19
C LYS A 542 13.35 11.39 -13.53
N VAL A 543 14.01 10.54 -14.32
CA VAL A 543 14.68 9.33 -13.79
C VAL A 543 15.91 9.79 -12.98
N PRO A 544 16.23 9.15 -11.84
CA PRO A 544 17.49 9.37 -11.14
C PRO A 544 18.71 9.27 -12.06
N ALA A 545 19.62 10.24 -11.95
CA ALA A 545 20.87 10.26 -12.73
C ALA A 545 22.10 9.95 -11.86
N GLU A 546 22.03 10.24 -10.56
CA GLU A 546 23.13 10.04 -9.61
C GLU A 546 23.15 8.59 -9.12
N GLU A 547 24.33 7.97 -9.11
CA GLU A 547 24.50 6.56 -8.70
C GLU A 547 24.01 6.27 -7.25
N SER A 548 23.93 7.32 -6.44
CA SER A 548 23.51 7.29 -5.03
C SER A 548 22.09 7.81 -4.76
N GLU A 549 21.30 8.12 -5.79
CA GLU A 549 19.86 8.45 -5.65
C GLU A 549 19.00 7.19 -5.80
N ARG A 550 17.94 7.08 -4.99
CA ARG A 550 16.94 5.99 -5.03
C ARG A 550 16.25 5.88 -6.38
N GLY A 551 16.41 4.74 -7.05
CA GLY A 551 15.83 4.41 -8.36
C GLY A 551 16.77 4.58 -9.55
N PHE A 552 18.05 4.89 -9.33
CA PHE A 552 19.11 4.82 -10.35
C PHE A 552 19.37 3.37 -10.79
N ARG A 553 19.42 2.45 -9.83
CA ARG A 553 19.42 1.00 -10.07
C ARG A 553 18.18 0.37 -9.44
N TRP A 554 17.85 -0.83 -9.87
CA TRP A 554 16.82 -1.64 -9.22
C TRP A 554 17.28 -2.15 -7.85
N PRO A 555 16.33 -2.51 -6.95
CA PRO A 555 16.64 -3.27 -5.75
C PRO A 555 17.34 -4.59 -6.09
N GLU A 556 17.97 -5.22 -5.09
CA GLU A 556 18.39 -6.62 -5.18
C GLU A 556 17.20 -7.54 -5.49
N GLN A 557 17.45 -8.74 -6.01
CA GLN A 557 16.38 -9.69 -6.26
C GLN A 557 15.79 -10.23 -4.94
N TRP A 558 14.51 -10.61 -4.96
CA TRP A 558 13.88 -11.27 -3.83
C TRP A 558 14.47 -12.69 -3.66
N PRO A 559 14.75 -13.16 -2.42
CA PRO A 559 14.44 -12.53 -1.13
C PRO A 559 15.51 -11.57 -0.58
N ALA A 560 16.69 -11.42 -1.19
CA ALA A 560 17.82 -10.68 -0.61
C ALA A 560 17.48 -9.22 -0.23
N ARG A 561 16.67 -8.53 -1.05
CA ARG A 561 16.19 -7.16 -0.78
C ARG A 561 15.51 -6.98 0.58
N VAL A 562 14.96 -8.03 1.21
CA VAL A 562 14.25 -7.91 2.49
C VAL A 562 15.18 -7.77 3.70
N GLU A 563 16.43 -8.23 3.61
CA GLU A 563 17.41 -8.23 4.71
C GLU A 563 18.54 -7.21 4.51
N ASN A 564 18.86 -6.86 3.26
CA ASN A 564 19.94 -5.93 2.94
C ASN A 564 19.45 -4.47 2.91
N PRO A 565 20.21 -3.51 3.49
CA PRO A 565 19.87 -2.09 3.43
C PRO A 565 20.01 -1.60 1.97
N PRO A 566 19.05 -0.82 1.45
CA PRO A 566 19.13 -0.29 0.09
C PRO A 566 20.37 0.57 -0.16
N TYR A 567 20.97 0.43 -1.34
CA TYR A 567 22.26 1.05 -1.75
C TYR A 567 22.34 2.58 -1.58
N TRP A 568 21.20 3.26 -1.48
CA TRP A 568 21.07 4.72 -1.38
C TRP A 568 20.93 5.20 0.08
N LEU A 569 20.79 4.30 1.06
CA LEU A 569 20.98 4.63 2.47
C LEU A 569 22.48 4.83 2.74
N LYS A 570 22.88 6.01 3.19
CA LYS A 570 24.29 6.38 3.35
C LYS A 570 24.69 6.38 4.82
N SER A 571 25.91 5.96 5.12
CA SER A 571 26.45 5.93 6.49
C SER A 571 26.60 7.31 7.14
N ASN A 572 26.50 8.40 6.38
CA ASN A 572 26.48 9.78 6.87
C ASN A 572 25.07 10.35 7.09
N GLN A 573 24.02 9.60 6.74
CA GLN A 573 22.64 9.93 7.09
C GLN A 573 22.30 9.31 8.45
N VAL A 574 21.66 10.09 9.31
CA VAL A 574 21.12 9.61 10.59
C VAL A 574 19.78 8.92 10.33
N GLY A 575 19.59 7.73 10.92
CA GLY A 575 18.36 6.96 10.88
C GLY A 575 17.33 7.42 11.92
N VAL A 576 16.19 6.75 11.96
CA VAL A 576 15.06 7.10 12.84
C VAL A 576 15.38 6.90 14.32
N TYR A 577 16.26 5.96 14.67
CA TYR A 577 16.71 5.70 16.03
C TYR A 577 18.11 6.31 16.33
N GLY A 578 18.58 7.24 15.49
CA GLY A 578 19.77 8.04 15.74
C GLY A 578 21.11 7.39 15.36
N LYS A 579 21.12 6.15 14.85
CA LYS A 579 22.34 5.50 14.31
C LYS A 579 22.52 5.89 12.84
N SER A 580 23.58 5.42 12.17
CA SER A 580 23.69 5.63 10.72
C SER A 580 22.63 4.80 9.99
N ALA A 581 21.96 5.36 8.98
CA ALA A 581 20.76 4.75 8.38
C ALA A 581 20.91 3.27 7.93
N PRO A 582 22.06 2.81 7.39
CA PRO A 582 22.26 1.39 7.06
C PRO A 582 22.44 0.47 8.28
N ALA A 583 22.88 1.00 9.43
CA ALA A 583 22.96 0.27 10.69
C ALA A 583 21.60 0.26 11.41
N ASP A 584 20.93 1.41 11.44
CA ASP A 584 19.58 1.62 12.00
C ASP A 584 18.56 0.63 11.38
N PHE A 585 18.58 0.50 10.05
CA PHE A 585 17.80 -0.48 9.28
C PHE A 585 18.07 -1.94 9.69
N LYS A 586 19.33 -2.29 9.92
CA LYS A 586 19.72 -3.67 10.28
C LYS A 586 19.35 -4.00 11.73
N GLU A 587 19.45 -3.02 12.62
CA GLU A 587 19.11 -3.19 14.02
C GLU A 587 17.60 -3.28 14.23
N ASP A 588 16.79 -2.48 13.51
CA ASP A 588 15.33 -2.65 13.41
C ASP A 588 14.98 -4.08 12.98
N TYR A 589 15.63 -4.60 11.94
CA TYR A 589 15.36 -5.96 11.46
C TYR A 589 15.70 -7.04 12.49
N GLU A 590 16.89 -7.03 13.09
CA GLU A 590 17.27 -8.03 14.10
C GLU A 590 16.46 -7.87 15.41
N HIS A 591 16.06 -6.65 15.79
CA HIS A 591 15.14 -6.41 16.90
C HIS A 591 13.78 -7.07 16.65
N TRP A 592 13.12 -6.77 15.52
CA TRP A 592 11.82 -7.35 15.21
C TRP A 592 11.87 -8.86 15.00
N LYS A 593 12.94 -9.37 14.38
CA LYS A 593 13.22 -10.80 14.25
C LYS A 593 13.38 -11.48 15.61
N HIS A 594 14.03 -10.84 16.58
CA HIS A 594 14.12 -11.33 17.96
C HIS A 594 12.76 -11.30 18.66
N VAL A 595 12.02 -10.18 18.61
CA VAL A 595 10.71 -10.00 19.26
C VAL A 595 9.67 -10.97 18.70
N VAL A 596 9.60 -11.11 17.38
CA VAL A 596 8.66 -12.03 16.72
C VAL A 596 8.98 -13.48 17.08
N SER A 597 10.24 -13.90 16.93
CA SER A 597 10.62 -15.31 17.16
C SER A 597 10.54 -15.74 18.62
N ASN A 598 10.97 -14.92 19.57
CA ASN A 598 11.00 -15.29 20.99
C ASN A 598 9.69 -14.98 21.71
N SER A 599 9.05 -13.84 21.45
CA SER A 599 7.86 -13.39 22.19
C SER A 599 6.55 -13.66 21.46
N TYR A 600 6.40 -13.22 20.20
CA TYR A 600 5.09 -13.21 19.55
C TYR A 600 4.67 -14.60 19.01
N LEU A 601 5.60 -15.35 18.39
CA LEU A 601 5.32 -16.69 17.85
C LEU A 601 5.17 -17.76 18.95
N ASN A 602 5.94 -17.66 20.02
CA ASN A 602 6.05 -18.70 21.05
C ASN A 602 5.49 -18.33 22.43
N GLY A 603 5.52 -17.04 22.82
CA GLY A 603 5.17 -16.60 24.18
C GLY A 603 3.74 -16.09 24.37
N MET A 604 3.08 -15.60 23.31
CA MET A 604 1.74 -14.97 23.41
C MET A 604 0.54 -15.91 23.31
N GLY A 605 0.73 -17.19 22.96
CA GLY A 605 -0.40 -18.12 22.75
C GLY A 605 -1.31 -17.77 21.56
N ILE A 606 -0.87 -16.88 20.65
CA ILE A 606 -1.60 -16.53 19.42
C ILE A 606 -1.62 -17.75 18.50
N ASN A 607 -2.80 -18.20 18.07
CA ASN A 607 -2.86 -19.17 16.97
C ASN A 607 -2.57 -18.46 15.64
N TRP A 608 -1.31 -18.48 15.24
CA TRP A 608 -0.85 -17.88 13.98
C TRP A 608 -1.38 -18.57 12.71
N SER A 609 -1.98 -19.77 12.80
CA SER A 609 -2.66 -20.37 11.64
C SER A 609 -3.95 -19.63 11.23
N SER A 610 -4.53 -18.84 12.15
CA SER A 610 -5.75 -18.06 11.93
C SER A 610 -5.48 -16.56 11.77
N VAL A 611 -4.26 -16.18 11.39
CA VAL A 611 -3.85 -14.79 11.11
C VAL A 611 -3.37 -14.69 9.66
N ARG A 612 -4.06 -13.89 8.84
CA ARG A 612 -3.79 -13.73 7.40
C ARG A 612 -3.64 -12.27 6.99
N ASN A 613 -4.53 -11.40 7.44
CA ASN A 613 -4.51 -9.95 7.20
C ASN A 613 -3.93 -9.24 8.42
N VAL A 614 -2.71 -8.72 8.32
CA VAL A 614 -2.04 -7.99 9.40
C VAL A 614 -1.87 -6.53 9.02
N MET A 615 -1.91 -5.63 10.00
CA MET A 615 -1.44 -4.25 9.86
C MET A 615 -0.40 -3.92 10.92
N ASP A 616 0.72 -3.36 10.49
CA ASP A 616 1.68 -2.67 11.34
C ASP A 616 1.33 -1.19 11.32
N MET A 617 0.60 -0.73 12.35
CA MET A 617 -0.03 0.58 12.39
C MET A 617 0.98 1.73 12.49
N ARG A 618 2.23 1.45 12.91
CA ARG A 618 3.31 2.43 12.92
C ARG A 618 4.65 1.78 12.54
N SER A 619 4.77 1.45 11.26
CA SER A 619 5.98 0.84 10.72
C SER A 619 7.10 1.86 10.54
N VAL A 620 8.33 1.48 10.92
CA VAL A 620 9.54 2.27 10.65
C VAL A 620 10.24 1.73 9.41
N TYR A 621 11.18 0.80 9.52
CA TYR A 621 11.84 0.20 8.34
C TYR A 621 11.15 -1.06 7.82
N GLY A 622 9.93 -1.37 8.28
CA GLY A 622 9.21 -2.60 7.93
C GLY A 622 9.78 -3.87 8.57
N GLY A 623 10.63 -3.77 9.60
CA GLY A 623 11.28 -4.91 10.24
C GLY A 623 10.30 -5.94 10.82
N PHE A 624 9.16 -5.51 11.37
CA PHE A 624 8.10 -6.40 11.83
C PHE A 624 7.55 -7.27 10.68
N ALA A 625 7.23 -6.67 9.54
CA ALA A 625 6.79 -7.42 8.36
C ALA A 625 7.91 -8.28 7.74
N ALA A 626 9.16 -7.82 7.76
CA ALA A 626 10.31 -8.59 7.32
C ALA A 626 10.56 -9.83 8.22
N ALA A 627 10.33 -9.71 9.53
CA ALA A 627 10.41 -10.82 10.49
C ALA A 627 9.30 -11.86 10.33
N LEU A 628 8.18 -11.50 9.68
CA LEU A 628 7.05 -12.38 9.37
C LEU A 628 7.11 -12.95 7.93
N LYS A 629 8.15 -12.65 7.14
CA LYS A 629 8.24 -12.94 5.69
C LYS A 629 7.95 -14.40 5.29
N ASP A 630 8.30 -15.35 6.14
CA ASP A 630 8.22 -16.79 5.84
C ASP A 630 6.81 -17.36 6.12
N MET A 631 5.96 -16.58 6.79
CA MET A 631 4.58 -16.93 7.12
C MET A 631 3.63 -16.66 5.95
N LYS A 632 2.49 -17.37 5.90
CA LYS A 632 1.49 -17.21 4.81
C LYS A 632 0.46 -16.12 5.09
N LEU A 633 0.94 -14.98 5.58
CA LEU A 633 0.17 -13.75 5.85
C LEU A 633 0.65 -12.59 4.95
N TRP A 634 0.02 -11.43 5.07
CA TRP A 634 0.52 -10.16 4.52
C TRP A 634 0.38 -9.04 5.55
N VAL A 635 1.22 -8.02 5.46
CA VAL A 635 1.25 -6.88 6.39
C VAL A 635 1.05 -5.56 5.64
N MET A 636 0.01 -4.81 6.00
CA MET A 636 -0.08 -3.38 5.67
C MET A 636 0.89 -2.62 6.58
N ASN A 637 2.00 -2.12 6.05
CA ASN A 637 2.92 -1.28 6.80
C ASN A 637 2.46 0.18 6.70
N VAL A 638 2.06 0.79 7.81
CA VAL A 638 1.58 2.17 7.84
C VAL A 638 2.69 3.09 8.32
N VAL A 639 3.09 4.04 7.47
CA VAL A 639 4.04 5.11 7.84
C VAL A 639 3.24 6.37 8.11
N THR A 640 3.38 6.93 9.32
CA THR A 640 2.53 8.05 9.75
C THR A 640 3.01 9.38 9.19
N THR A 641 2.07 10.25 8.84
CA THR A 641 2.31 11.58 8.22
C THR A 641 3.13 12.53 9.09
N ASP A 642 3.21 12.27 10.39
CA ASP A 642 3.99 12.97 11.40
C ASP A 642 5.36 12.31 11.70
N SER A 643 5.79 11.36 10.87
CA SER A 643 7.05 10.61 11.03
C SER A 643 7.99 10.73 9.83
N PRO A 644 9.29 10.41 9.97
CA PRO A 644 10.24 10.43 8.85
C PRO A 644 9.82 9.50 7.71
N ASP A 645 10.00 9.93 6.45
CA ASP A 645 9.61 9.16 5.25
C ASP A 645 10.45 7.87 5.06
N THR A 646 10.05 6.79 5.73
CA THR A 646 10.63 5.46 5.57
C THR A 646 9.90 4.60 4.55
N LEU A 647 8.73 5.01 4.06
CA LEU A 647 7.88 4.17 3.19
C LEU A 647 8.58 3.75 1.88
N PRO A 648 9.40 4.59 1.21
CA PRO A 648 10.24 4.14 0.10
C PRO A 648 11.15 2.97 0.46
N ILE A 649 11.71 2.93 1.68
CA ILE A 649 12.60 1.86 2.16
C ILE A 649 11.83 0.54 2.29
N ILE A 650 10.60 0.58 2.81
CA ILE A 650 9.72 -0.59 2.92
C ILE A 650 9.44 -1.19 1.52
N TYR A 651 9.24 -0.34 0.51
CA TYR A 651 9.08 -0.78 -0.88
C TYR A 651 10.38 -1.28 -1.52
N GLU A 652 11.55 -0.73 -1.19
CA GLU A 652 12.84 -1.34 -1.56
C GLU A 652 12.96 -2.76 -1.00
N ARG A 653 12.53 -2.99 0.25
CA ARG A 653 12.56 -4.31 0.91
C ARG A 653 11.70 -5.39 0.24
N GLY A 654 10.85 -5.04 -0.73
CA GLY A 654 9.92 -5.99 -1.35
C GLY A 654 8.68 -6.25 -0.49
N LEU A 655 8.33 -5.28 0.36
CA LEU A 655 7.10 -5.18 1.11
C LEU A 655 6.24 -4.05 0.50
N PHE A 656 5.00 -3.88 0.94
CA PHE A 656 4.18 -2.71 0.61
C PHE A 656 3.73 -1.98 1.87
N GLY A 657 3.23 -0.76 1.70
CA GLY A 657 2.69 0.04 2.78
C GLY A 657 1.95 1.26 2.27
N ILE A 658 1.56 2.15 3.17
CA ILE A 658 0.75 3.33 2.85
C ILE A 658 1.12 4.49 3.77
N TYR A 659 1.01 5.72 3.27
CA TYR A 659 0.97 6.90 4.14
C TYR A 659 -0.40 7.02 4.77
N HIS A 660 -0.47 7.38 6.07
CA HIS A 660 -1.74 7.64 6.74
C HIS A 660 -1.57 8.60 7.93
N ASP A 661 -2.57 9.44 8.16
CA ASP A 661 -2.74 10.13 9.43
C ASP A 661 -3.81 9.42 10.26
N TRP A 662 -3.45 8.87 11.42
CA TRP A 662 -4.37 8.13 12.30
C TRP A 662 -5.38 9.02 13.05
N CYS A 663 -5.29 10.34 12.89
CA CYS A 663 -6.37 11.25 13.26
C CYS A 663 -7.53 11.23 12.24
N GLU A 664 -7.33 10.66 11.06
CA GLU A 664 -8.37 10.35 10.07
C GLU A 664 -8.72 8.84 10.10
N SER A 665 -9.93 8.45 9.66
CA SER A 665 -10.30 7.02 9.52
C SER A 665 -9.62 6.36 8.30
N PHE A 666 -9.18 5.10 8.40
CA PHE A 666 -8.41 4.42 7.36
C PHE A 666 -9.27 4.05 6.13
N SER A 667 -8.70 4.16 4.93
CA SER A 667 -9.32 3.80 3.63
C SER A 667 -9.47 2.28 3.42
N THR A 668 -10.21 1.63 4.32
CA THR A 668 -10.55 0.20 4.28
C THR A 668 -11.97 -0.03 4.80
N TYR A 669 -12.55 -1.18 4.44
CA TYR A 669 -13.83 -1.62 4.99
C TYR A 669 -13.71 -2.04 6.46
N PRO A 670 -14.81 -1.96 7.24
CA PRO A 670 -14.84 -2.52 8.58
C PRO A 670 -14.54 -4.02 8.59
N ARG A 671 -14.01 -4.53 9.71
CA ARG A 671 -13.70 -5.95 9.95
C ARG A 671 -12.73 -6.52 8.91
N SER A 672 -11.64 -5.81 8.60
CA SER A 672 -10.68 -6.21 7.58
C SER A 672 -9.49 -7.02 8.10
N TYR A 673 -8.95 -6.71 9.28
CA TYR A 673 -7.69 -7.26 9.78
C TYR A 673 -7.89 -8.31 10.90
N ASP A 674 -7.06 -9.35 10.89
CA ASP A 674 -7.00 -10.40 11.92
C ASP A 674 -6.07 -10.00 13.08
N LEU A 675 -5.05 -9.19 12.79
CA LEU A 675 -4.10 -8.68 13.77
C LEU A 675 -3.70 -7.23 13.45
N LEU A 676 -3.79 -6.36 14.45
CA LEU A 676 -3.24 -5.01 14.46
C LEU A 676 -2.03 -4.99 15.42
N HIS A 677 -0.92 -4.42 14.96
CA HIS A 677 0.29 -4.19 15.73
C HIS A 677 0.54 -2.70 15.86
N ALA A 678 0.69 -2.20 17.09
CA ALA A 678 0.91 -0.80 17.41
C ALA A 678 2.13 -0.64 18.31
N ASP A 679 3.28 -0.32 17.72
CA ASP A 679 4.49 0.11 18.44
C ASP A 679 4.49 1.63 18.59
N HIS A 680 4.53 2.13 19.83
CA HIS A 680 4.68 3.54 20.22
C HIS A 680 3.83 4.51 19.36
N LEU A 681 2.57 4.12 19.11
CA LEU A 681 1.61 4.87 18.30
C LEU A 681 0.73 5.75 19.16
N PHE A 682 0.03 5.17 20.13
CA PHE A 682 -1.03 5.85 20.87
C PHE A 682 -0.49 7.02 21.71
N SER A 683 0.73 6.91 22.23
CA SER A 683 1.38 8.00 22.97
C SER A 683 1.75 9.20 22.11
N LYS A 684 1.98 9.00 20.81
CA LYS A 684 2.14 10.11 19.85
C LYS A 684 0.80 10.75 19.52
N LEU A 685 -0.23 9.93 19.27
CA LEU A 685 -1.57 10.41 18.91
C LEU A 685 -2.28 11.16 20.03
N LYS A 686 -2.02 10.83 21.31
CA LYS A 686 -2.55 11.53 22.50
C LYS A 686 -2.45 13.06 22.45
N ASN A 687 -1.40 13.59 21.82
CA ASN A 687 -1.16 15.03 21.73
C ASN A 687 -1.69 15.65 20.42
N ARG A 688 -2.28 14.85 19.53
CA ARG A 688 -2.76 15.26 18.19
C ARG A 688 -4.27 15.12 18.01
N CYS A 689 -4.90 14.07 18.55
CA CYS A 689 -6.31 13.79 18.35
C CYS A 689 -6.91 12.87 19.43
N ASN A 690 -8.25 12.79 19.46
CA ASN A 690 -8.99 12.03 20.47
C ASN A 690 -8.70 10.52 20.41
N LEU A 691 -7.99 10.00 21.41
CA LEU A 691 -7.63 8.58 21.52
C LEU A 691 -8.87 7.65 21.53
N GLN A 692 -10.04 8.10 22.01
CA GLN A 692 -11.27 7.30 21.95
C GLN A 692 -11.73 7.07 20.50
N ALA A 693 -11.58 8.06 19.61
CA ALA A 693 -11.90 7.93 18.18
C ALA A 693 -10.89 7.01 17.46
N VAL A 694 -9.60 7.07 17.83
CA VAL A 694 -8.59 6.13 17.34
C VAL A 694 -8.92 4.69 17.77
N ILE A 695 -9.40 4.49 19.00
CA ILE A 695 -9.84 3.17 19.46
C ILE A 695 -11.16 2.71 18.81
N ALA A 696 -12.07 3.62 18.46
CA ALA A 696 -13.24 3.31 17.64
C ALA A 696 -12.85 2.87 16.22
N GLU A 697 -11.86 3.52 15.60
CA GLU A 697 -11.28 3.12 14.30
C GLU A 697 -10.56 1.76 14.38
N VAL A 698 -9.81 1.51 15.46
CA VAL A 698 -9.18 0.22 15.77
C VAL A 698 -10.22 -0.90 15.91
N ASP A 699 -11.33 -0.66 16.61
CA ASP A 699 -12.45 -1.62 16.60
C ASP A 699 -13.01 -1.76 15.18
N ARG A 700 -13.28 -0.66 14.47
CA ARG A 700 -13.89 -0.68 13.13
C ARG A 700 -13.11 -1.58 12.17
N ILE A 701 -11.79 -1.42 12.06
CA ILE A 701 -10.98 -2.17 11.08
C ILE A 701 -10.60 -3.58 11.55
N LEU A 702 -10.66 -3.88 12.85
CA LEU A 702 -10.35 -5.20 13.40
C LEU A 702 -11.57 -6.14 13.36
N ARG A 703 -11.33 -7.38 12.92
CA ARG A 703 -12.34 -8.45 12.94
C ARG A 703 -12.72 -8.84 14.38
N PRO A 704 -13.96 -9.27 14.67
CA PRO A 704 -14.23 -10.11 15.83
C PRO A 704 -13.33 -11.37 15.82
N ASP A 705 -12.85 -11.80 16.98
CA ASP A 705 -11.71 -12.72 17.18
C ASP A 705 -10.34 -12.21 16.67
N GLY A 706 -10.32 -10.99 16.13
CA GLY A 706 -9.11 -10.26 15.78
C GLY A 706 -8.34 -9.79 17.02
N LYS A 707 -7.07 -9.50 16.82
CA LYS A 707 -6.07 -9.36 17.89
C LYS A 707 -5.41 -7.99 17.80
N LEU A 708 -5.26 -7.30 18.94
CA LEU A 708 -4.49 -6.07 19.02
C LEU A 708 -3.27 -6.34 19.92
N ILE A 709 -2.08 -6.05 19.40
CA ILE A 709 -0.82 -6.02 20.16
C ILE A 709 -0.40 -4.55 20.26
N VAL A 710 -0.19 -4.07 21.48
CA VAL A 710 0.29 -2.71 21.77
C VAL A 710 1.59 -2.79 22.53
N ARG A 711 2.61 -2.07 22.05
CA ARG A 711 3.82 -1.70 22.80
C ARG A 711 3.83 -0.19 22.94
N ASP A 712 3.79 0.32 24.17
CA ASP A 712 3.89 1.77 24.43
C ASP A 712 4.32 2.00 25.89
N ASN A 713 4.47 3.25 26.32
CA ASN A 713 4.75 3.55 27.72
C ASN A 713 3.60 3.11 28.66
N ILE A 714 3.94 2.74 29.90
CA ILE A 714 3.01 2.18 30.90
C ILE A 714 1.73 3.02 31.06
N ALA A 715 1.83 4.35 31.13
CA ALA A 715 0.68 5.24 31.31
C ALA A 715 -0.27 5.25 30.10
N THR A 716 0.23 4.98 28.90
CA THR A 716 -0.57 4.89 27.68
C THR A 716 -1.18 3.51 27.51
N VAL A 717 -0.44 2.45 27.82
CA VAL A 717 -0.95 1.08 27.78
C VAL A 717 -2.10 0.90 28.78
N ASN A 718 -2.00 1.44 30.00
CA ASN A 718 -3.09 1.43 30.99
C ASN A 718 -4.36 2.14 30.49
N GLU A 719 -4.23 3.22 29.71
CA GLU A 719 -5.39 3.95 29.19
C GLU A 719 -6.08 3.17 28.06
N VAL A 720 -5.30 2.62 27.12
CA VAL A 720 -5.81 1.73 26.07
C VAL A 720 -6.44 0.47 26.69
N GLU A 721 -5.82 -0.10 27.73
CA GLU A 721 -6.36 -1.22 28.51
C GLU A 721 -7.73 -0.88 29.14
N ASN A 722 -7.91 0.32 29.70
CA ASN A 722 -9.21 0.76 30.20
C ASN A 722 -10.26 0.94 29.09
N MET A 723 -9.87 1.50 27.94
CA MET A 723 -10.77 1.61 26.78
C MET A 723 -11.21 0.23 26.27
N VAL A 724 -10.29 -0.71 25.99
CA VAL A 724 -10.67 -2.03 25.46
C VAL A 724 -11.42 -2.90 26.47
N LYS A 725 -11.18 -2.73 27.79
CA LYS A 725 -12.03 -3.33 28.84
C LYS A 725 -13.47 -2.81 28.78
N SER A 726 -13.68 -1.51 28.57
CA SER A 726 -15.02 -0.93 28.39
C SER A 726 -15.71 -1.31 27.08
N LEU A 727 -14.95 -1.76 26.07
CA LEU A 727 -15.46 -2.42 24.86
C LEU A 727 -15.79 -3.92 25.08
N HIS A 728 -15.64 -4.45 26.29
CA HIS A 728 -15.76 -5.88 26.60
C HIS A 728 -14.84 -6.78 25.74
N TRP A 729 -13.63 -6.33 25.43
CA TRP A 729 -12.60 -7.16 24.78
C TRP A 729 -11.93 -8.09 25.80
N GLU A 730 -11.41 -9.22 25.34
CA GLU A 730 -10.79 -10.22 26.21
C GLU A 730 -9.30 -9.93 26.41
N MET A 731 -8.92 -9.72 27.68
CA MET A 731 -7.54 -9.52 28.10
C MET A 731 -6.76 -10.84 27.98
N ARG A 732 -5.72 -10.90 27.12
CA ARG A 732 -4.91 -12.11 26.90
C ARG A 732 -3.55 -12.05 27.60
N LEU A 733 -2.90 -10.90 27.54
CA LEU A 733 -1.63 -10.64 28.22
C LEU A 733 -1.51 -9.14 28.52
N THR A 734 -1.14 -8.81 29.75
CA THR A 734 -0.62 -7.49 30.13
C THR A 734 0.72 -7.70 30.82
N TYR A 735 1.76 -6.99 30.38
CA TYR A 735 3.11 -7.09 30.92
C TYR A 735 3.77 -5.71 30.97
N TYR A 736 4.53 -5.42 32.02
CA TYR A 736 5.17 -4.13 32.25
C TYR A 736 6.64 -4.34 32.65
N LYS A 737 7.58 -3.61 32.02
CA LYS A 737 9.01 -3.68 32.31
C LYS A 737 9.73 -2.43 31.81
N ASP A 738 10.71 -1.91 32.57
CA ASP A 738 11.61 -0.83 32.16
C ASP A 738 10.91 0.41 31.56
N ASN A 739 9.71 0.74 32.07
CA ASN A 739 8.80 1.79 31.59
C ASN A 739 8.13 1.55 30.21
N GLU A 740 8.37 0.42 29.55
CA GLU A 740 7.49 -0.12 28.50
C GLU A 740 6.34 -0.95 29.11
N GLY A 741 5.20 -0.94 28.42
CA GLY A 741 4.10 -1.89 28.58
C GLY A 741 3.85 -2.65 27.28
N LEU A 742 3.51 -3.93 27.43
CA LEU A 742 3.10 -4.84 26.37
C LEU A 742 1.69 -5.36 26.70
N LEU A 743 0.75 -5.06 25.82
CA LEU A 743 -0.66 -5.45 25.92
C LEU A 743 -1.05 -6.28 24.70
N TYR A 744 -1.65 -7.43 24.93
CA TYR A 744 -2.31 -8.23 23.90
C TYR A 744 -3.74 -8.56 24.34
N VAL A 745 -4.69 -8.22 23.46
CA VAL A 745 -6.14 -8.39 23.66
C VAL A 745 -6.81 -8.98 22.42
N GLN A 746 -7.95 -9.63 22.62
CA GLN A 746 -8.79 -10.19 21.55
C GLN A 746 -10.16 -9.49 21.53
N LYS A 747 -10.55 -8.99 20.35
CA LYS A 747 -11.85 -8.35 20.14
C LYS A 747 -12.99 -9.37 20.18
N THR A 748 -14.02 -9.09 20.95
CA THR A 748 -15.23 -9.92 21.06
C THR A 748 -16.31 -9.49 20.04
N LEU A 749 -17.45 -10.17 20.07
CA LEU A 749 -18.65 -9.81 19.28
C LEU A 749 -19.51 -8.72 19.94
N TRP A 750 -19.06 -8.12 21.04
CA TRP A 750 -19.87 -7.18 21.82
C TRP A 750 -20.16 -5.87 21.06
N ARG A 751 -21.38 -5.35 21.29
CA ARG A 751 -21.84 -4.04 20.87
C ARG A 751 -22.75 -3.43 21.96
N PRO A 752 -22.74 -2.10 22.14
CA PRO A 752 -23.66 -1.40 23.03
C PRO A 752 -25.09 -1.42 22.47
N ALA A 753 -26.06 -1.10 23.32
CA ALA A 753 -27.49 -1.03 22.96
C ALA A 753 -27.95 0.37 22.54
N GLU A 754 -27.24 1.43 22.97
CA GLU A 754 -27.49 2.80 22.54
C GLU A 754 -26.86 3.07 21.16
N ALA A 755 -27.50 3.96 20.39
CA ALA A 755 -27.04 4.39 19.07
C ALA A 755 -26.67 5.89 19.06
N GLU A 756 -25.85 6.27 18.08
CA GLU A 756 -25.39 7.63 17.83
C GLU A 756 -25.47 7.93 16.34
N THR A 757 -26.38 8.83 15.96
CA THR A 757 -26.61 9.22 14.57
C THR A 757 -25.54 10.21 14.10
N ILE A 758 -24.66 9.78 13.20
CA ILE A 758 -23.67 10.70 12.59
C ILE A 758 -24.37 11.44 11.45
N ALA A 759 -24.86 12.65 11.73
CA ALA A 759 -25.64 13.45 10.78
C ALA A 759 -24.97 13.61 9.39
N ALA A 760 -23.65 13.79 9.37
CA ALA A 760 -22.87 13.92 8.13
C ALA A 760 -22.86 12.66 7.23
N ALA A 761 -23.27 11.50 7.77
CA ALA A 761 -23.34 10.20 7.10
C ALA A 761 -24.77 9.66 6.92
N ILE A 762 -25.76 10.56 6.95
CA ILE A 762 -27.17 10.27 6.64
C ILE A 762 -27.51 10.69 5.20
N GLY A 763 -28.20 9.80 4.48
CA GLY A 763 -28.66 9.90 3.08
C GLY A 763 -29.86 10.80 2.84
#